data_AF-A0A173N032-F1
#
_entry.id   AF-A0A173N032-F1
#
_cell.length_a   1.000
_cell.length_b   1.000
_cell.length_c   1.000
_cell.angle_alpha   90.00
_cell.angle_beta   90.00
_cell.angle_gamma   90.00
#
_symmetry.space_group_name_H-M   'P 1'
#
loop_
_entity.id
_entity.type
_entity.pdbx_description
1 polymer ?
#
loop_
_entity_poly.entity_id
_entity_poly.type
_entity_poly.pdbx_seq_one_letter_code
_entity_poly.pdbx_strand_id
1 'polypeptide(L)'
;MKIKKKLISKMLVLVMCTSYTPTMKVFAEESKVVDQVTTSVIEKTEEIGVSNDKNNTEEIANPESDFAFNANIGEITGYYGEDTTVVIPSTIRGESVKSIGEMAFSSSWRKTANIESISIPEGVTDIKRYAFQRCANLKSIRIPNSTTVIYDNAFENCESLTDIVIPNGVRGLGAYVFSGCSSIETINIPTSICDIGAGAFRNCSKLKDIIVDNNNWYYTSDDGVLFNKSKNTVIKYPEGKYSESYLIPDSVINIGNYAFEYCSELKSVTIQNSVTDIGSGAFYYAKALTTVDIPNSVTKIGDDAFDGCSSLIGVTIPNSVTSIGANLFWRCSSLTNVKLPDGITNIPNNTFAECNSLKNIVIPSGVTSIGSSAFSYSGLTDVVIPDTVRTIGSWGFASCHDLASITIPDSVTTIKERAFQACYMLTSISIPRGIRTIESGAFEHCKSLKNVVIPENITEIRDTAFQYCSNLTNVTISYGVTSIGNYAFQFCDKLERIEIPDTTASISTNAFVSCPNVIFYVESNEEKQILINSGISDNKITVELQSEEGLVRSIILDNANVTLLNGYSLTLNAEVLPYNAKNKTLSWKSSNSDVAIVDETGKVTAVGLGKATITCTANDGSNQTATCLVITTDNYDSKFKFNQVTGTIEDYVGNDTVLVVPRTINGVLVTKIGNNAFNSCSDLNTIEIPNSITSIGDYAFNKCINLKNIVMPDSITSIGEDAFYKCINLKNITIPSSVTNIKRYAFSNCSSLESIVIPDSITTIEIGTFRECTNLETVSIPNSVTSIGSSAFFRCISLTNITIPSSATSIGSGAFCGCTGLKNVVLPNLQEISDNVFNHCTSLIGIIIPESVTNIGPYAFTNCDSLKYVIVPSTVKSIGKGAFENCNETMFYVDSMEEINLLCNNGSSGDKIQLASELPKINLTLSKTTLDMSTKQTETLVATILPKCITKNVSWESSNPDVASVDETGKITAIGEGTATITCSTTDGSNQSATCLVTSKEVLVNEFLGDVDSNEKVNVIDAALLKKYILNSSTVINLANADINGDGKVNAIDLVLLKKMILEK
;
A
#
# COMPACT_ATOMS: atom_id res chain seq x y z
N MET A 1 23.10 33.23 -63.63
CA MET A 1 22.63 34.11 -62.53
C MET A 1 22.42 33.25 -61.27
N LYS A 2 22.54 33.79 -60.05
CA LYS A 2 22.18 33.17 -58.74
C LYS A 2 22.64 31.71 -58.45
N ILE A 3 23.95 31.57 -58.21
CA ILE A 3 24.59 30.99 -57.00
C ILE A 3 23.85 29.83 -56.25
N LYS A 4 24.37 28.61 -56.44
CA LYS A 4 24.96 27.67 -55.43
C LYS A 4 24.31 27.42 -54.04
N LYS A 5 24.05 26.13 -53.80
CA LYS A 5 24.59 25.23 -52.73
C LYS A 5 24.44 25.56 -51.22
N LYS A 6 23.70 24.65 -50.54
CA LYS A 6 24.19 23.57 -49.63
C LYS A 6 24.74 23.92 -48.21
N LEU A 7 24.50 22.96 -47.30
CA LEU A 7 25.20 22.60 -46.04
C LEU A 7 24.68 23.15 -44.67
N ILE A 8 24.14 22.23 -43.87
CA ILE A 8 24.59 21.83 -42.50
C ILE A 8 25.31 22.91 -41.67
N SER A 9 24.72 23.34 -40.55
CA SER A 9 25.11 22.83 -39.21
C SER A 9 24.11 23.20 -38.11
N LYS A 10 24.00 22.37 -37.07
CA LYS A 10 23.53 22.80 -35.74
C LYS A 10 24.71 23.37 -34.96
N MET A 11 24.48 24.40 -34.15
CA MET A 11 25.12 24.57 -32.83
C MET A 11 24.30 25.55 -31.97
N LEU A 12 24.46 25.41 -30.64
CA LEU A 12 23.99 26.24 -29.52
C LEU A 12 23.69 27.73 -29.87
N VAL A 13 22.67 28.37 -29.31
CA VAL A 13 22.67 28.93 -27.93
C VAL A 13 21.23 29.33 -27.51
N LEU A 14 20.77 28.77 -26.38
CA LEU A 14 20.23 29.43 -25.16
C LEU A 14 19.15 30.55 -25.19
N VAL A 15 18.52 30.72 -24.00
CA VAL A 15 17.80 31.90 -23.45
C VAL A 15 16.26 31.94 -23.51
N MET A 16 15.66 31.69 -22.32
CA MET A 16 14.40 32.18 -21.73
C MET A 16 13.06 32.01 -22.51
N CYS A 17 12.01 31.36 -21.99
CA CYS A 17 11.33 31.49 -20.67
C CYS A 17 10.52 32.79 -20.50
N THR A 18 9.19 32.67 -20.45
CA THR A 18 8.34 33.29 -19.40
C THR A 18 6.91 32.72 -19.43
N SER A 19 6.37 32.45 -18.24
CA SER A 19 4.95 32.40 -17.85
C SER A 19 3.88 31.83 -18.79
N TYR A 20 3.13 30.83 -18.31
CA TYR A 20 1.74 30.60 -18.72
C TYR A 20 0.86 30.29 -17.50
N THR A 21 -0.28 30.97 -17.38
CA THR A 21 -1.33 30.69 -16.39
C THR A 21 -2.49 29.94 -17.08
N PRO A 22 -3.12 28.94 -16.42
CA PRO A 22 -4.25 28.24 -17.01
C PRO A 22 -5.56 29.02 -16.79
N THR A 23 -6.23 29.40 -17.87
CA THR A 23 -7.68 29.70 -17.88
C THR A 23 -8.35 29.07 -19.11
N MET A 24 -9.67 28.94 -19.06
CA MET A 24 -10.42 27.90 -19.78
C MET A 24 -10.80 28.26 -21.24
N LYS A 25 -10.87 27.23 -22.09
CA LYS A 25 -11.57 27.13 -23.41
C LYS A 25 -10.98 27.88 -24.62
N VAL A 26 -10.79 27.16 -25.73
CA VAL A 26 -11.57 27.27 -27.00
C VAL A 26 -11.24 26.06 -27.92
N PHE A 27 -12.03 25.84 -28.98
CA PHE A 27 -12.01 24.69 -29.90
C PHE A 27 -10.93 24.75 -31.01
N ALA A 28 -10.70 23.56 -31.63
CA ALA A 28 -10.18 23.33 -33.00
C ALA A 28 -8.67 23.70 -33.24
N GLU A 29 -7.97 23.25 -34.29
CA GLU A 29 -8.26 22.28 -35.36
C GLU A 29 -6.93 21.70 -35.93
N GLU A 30 -7.00 20.59 -36.69
CA GLU A 30 -5.88 20.02 -37.49
C GLU A 30 -4.63 19.53 -36.68
N SER A 31 -3.65 18.79 -37.23
CA SER A 31 -3.37 18.38 -38.62
C SER A 31 -2.91 16.91 -38.76
N LYS A 32 -2.40 16.53 -39.94
CA LYS A 32 -2.34 15.15 -40.48
C LYS A 32 -0.97 14.89 -41.14
N VAL A 33 -0.57 13.61 -41.28
CA VAL A 33 0.66 13.13 -41.99
C VAL A 33 1.96 13.54 -41.25
N VAL A 34 3.15 12.90 -41.30
CA VAL A 34 3.87 12.04 -42.28
C VAL A 34 4.62 10.94 -41.48
N ASP A 35 4.52 9.64 -41.78
CA ASP A 35 5.23 8.85 -42.83
C ASP A 35 6.77 8.95 -42.76
N GLN A 36 7.60 7.91 -42.96
CA GLN A 36 7.39 6.48 -43.27
C GLN A 36 8.46 5.65 -42.47
N VAL A 37 9.17 4.57 -42.85
CA VAL A 37 9.46 3.81 -44.09
C VAL A 37 9.90 2.37 -43.71
N THR A 38 9.37 1.29 -44.32
CA THR A 38 10.16 0.20 -44.98
C THR A 38 9.27 -0.91 -45.60
N THR A 39 9.18 -0.83 -46.93
CA THR A 39 8.88 -1.86 -47.93
C THR A 39 9.38 -3.29 -47.58
N SER A 40 8.75 -4.38 -48.03
CA SER A 40 8.62 -4.72 -49.47
C SER A 40 7.81 -6.02 -49.73
N VAL A 41 7.13 -6.07 -50.89
CA VAL A 41 7.24 -7.08 -51.98
C VAL A 41 6.28 -6.65 -53.11
N ILE A 42 6.63 -6.90 -54.37
CA ILE A 42 5.89 -6.50 -55.59
C ILE A 42 5.79 -7.70 -56.54
N GLU A 43 4.91 -7.61 -57.54
CA GLU A 43 4.67 -8.52 -58.69
C GLU A 43 3.59 -9.59 -58.44
N LYS A 44 2.65 -9.87 -59.37
CA LYS A 44 2.66 -9.67 -60.83
C LYS A 44 1.38 -9.06 -61.42
N THR A 45 1.53 -8.57 -62.66
CA THR A 45 0.50 -8.10 -63.60
C THR A 45 -0.02 -9.20 -64.52
N GLU A 46 -1.25 -9.07 -65.02
CA GLU A 46 -1.55 -9.26 -66.46
C GLU A 46 -2.83 -8.51 -66.86
N GLU A 47 -2.91 -8.06 -68.11
CA GLU A 47 -4.05 -7.33 -68.69
C GLU A 47 -4.89 -8.22 -69.62
N ILE A 48 -6.07 -7.73 -70.02
CA ILE A 48 -6.73 -7.79 -71.35
C ILE A 48 -8.25 -8.01 -71.20
N GLY A 49 -9.05 -7.10 -71.79
CA GLY A 49 -10.52 -7.23 -71.86
C GLY A 49 -11.20 -5.96 -72.36
N VAL A 50 -11.52 -5.89 -73.65
CA VAL A 50 -12.12 -4.71 -74.29
C VAL A 50 -13.65 -4.66 -74.11
N SER A 51 -14.18 -3.45 -74.02
CA SER A 51 -15.59 -3.03 -73.95
C SER A 51 -16.62 -3.86 -74.73
N ASN A 52 -17.85 -3.98 -74.22
CA ASN A 52 -18.94 -3.12 -74.74
C ASN A 52 -20.27 -3.12 -73.95
N ASP A 53 -21.06 -2.11 -74.29
CA ASP A 53 -22.51 -1.97 -74.22
C ASP A 53 -23.27 -1.89 -72.88
N LYS A 54 -24.17 -0.91 -72.85
CA LYS A 54 -25.13 -0.60 -71.79
C LYS A 54 -26.30 -1.59 -71.85
N ASN A 55 -26.88 -1.91 -70.70
CA ASN A 55 -28.33 -2.07 -70.58
C ASN A 55 -28.78 -1.76 -69.14
N ASN A 56 -30.05 -1.38 -68.98
CA ASN A 56 -30.61 -0.96 -67.69
C ASN A 56 -30.81 -2.16 -66.74
N THR A 57 -30.34 -2.01 -65.52
CA THR A 57 -31.02 -2.49 -64.31
C THR A 57 -30.97 -1.38 -63.27
N GLU A 58 -32.09 -1.11 -62.60
CA GLU A 58 -32.08 -0.32 -61.38
C GLU A 58 -31.34 -1.12 -60.31
N GLU A 59 -30.30 -0.54 -59.72
CA GLU A 59 -29.48 -1.22 -58.71
C GLU A 59 -30.24 -1.23 -57.39
N ILE A 60 -30.89 -2.35 -57.10
CA ILE A 60 -31.59 -2.57 -55.83
C ILE A 60 -30.54 -2.59 -54.73
N ALA A 61 -30.50 -1.54 -53.91
CA ALA A 61 -29.63 -1.47 -52.73
C ALA A 61 -29.86 -2.71 -51.85
N ASN A 62 -28.79 -3.48 -51.60
CA ASN A 62 -28.86 -4.65 -50.74
C ASN A 62 -28.61 -4.21 -49.28
N PRO A 63 -29.61 -4.26 -48.38
CA PRO A 63 -29.44 -3.84 -46.99
C PRO A 63 -28.45 -4.72 -46.20
N GLU A 64 -28.04 -5.89 -46.71
CA GLU A 64 -26.90 -6.64 -46.13
C GLU A 64 -25.53 -5.96 -46.36
N SER A 65 -25.44 -4.99 -47.28
CA SER A 65 -24.16 -4.33 -47.61
C SER A 65 -23.77 -3.22 -46.64
N ASP A 66 -24.75 -2.68 -45.90
CA ASP A 66 -24.53 -1.65 -44.87
C ASP A 66 -23.93 -2.20 -43.58
N PHE A 67 -23.93 -3.52 -43.38
CA PHE A 67 -23.38 -4.17 -42.18
C PHE A 67 -22.02 -4.83 -42.47
N ALA A 68 -21.01 -4.46 -41.68
CA ALA A 68 -19.81 -5.28 -41.54
C ALA A 68 -20.15 -6.47 -40.64
N PHE A 69 -19.89 -7.69 -41.12
CA PHE A 69 -20.36 -8.92 -40.50
C PHE A 69 -19.31 -10.03 -40.55
N ASN A 70 -19.04 -10.63 -39.39
CA ASN A 70 -18.13 -11.75 -39.22
C ASN A 70 -18.92 -13.07 -39.16
N ALA A 71 -19.11 -13.65 -40.35
CA ALA A 71 -19.88 -14.88 -40.56
C ALA A 71 -19.41 -16.08 -39.70
N ASN A 72 -18.13 -16.17 -39.35
CA ASN A 72 -17.57 -17.27 -38.55
C ASN A 72 -18.16 -17.35 -37.13
N ILE A 73 -18.63 -16.22 -36.60
CA ILE A 73 -19.19 -16.12 -35.23
C ILE A 73 -20.62 -15.54 -35.21
N GLY A 74 -21.13 -15.02 -36.33
CA GLY A 74 -22.45 -14.39 -36.41
C GLY A 74 -22.50 -12.96 -35.86
N GLU A 75 -21.39 -12.22 -35.92
CA GLU A 75 -21.26 -10.91 -35.27
C GLU A 75 -21.34 -9.75 -36.26
N ILE A 76 -22.14 -8.72 -35.96
CA ILE A 76 -22.06 -7.42 -36.65
C ILE A 76 -20.91 -6.62 -36.04
N THR A 77 -19.88 -6.34 -36.82
CA THR A 77 -18.68 -5.61 -36.40
C THR A 77 -18.67 -4.14 -36.83
N GLY A 78 -19.70 -3.67 -37.55
CA GLY A 78 -19.79 -2.32 -38.06
C GLY A 78 -21.08 -2.03 -38.82
N TYR A 79 -21.49 -0.76 -38.87
CA TYR A 79 -22.57 -0.26 -39.72
C TYR A 79 -22.11 0.99 -40.51
N TYR A 80 -22.42 1.02 -41.81
CA TYR A 80 -21.96 2.03 -42.77
C TYR A 80 -23.08 2.71 -43.57
N GLY A 81 -24.32 2.27 -43.38
CA GLY A 81 -25.50 2.86 -44.01
C GLY A 81 -25.83 4.25 -43.47
N GLU A 82 -26.80 4.89 -44.11
CA GLU A 82 -27.20 6.28 -43.83
C GLU A 82 -28.63 6.40 -43.27
N ASP A 83 -29.29 5.26 -42.95
CA ASP A 83 -30.66 5.23 -42.45
C ASP A 83 -30.78 5.78 -41.03
N THR A 84 -31.88 6.52 -40.79
CA THR A 84 -32.27 6.96 -39.44
C THR A 84 -33.00 5.87 -38.64
N THR A 85 -33.43 4.79 -39.29
CA THR A 85 -34.19 3.69 -38.68
C THR A 85 -33.61 2.36 -39.16
N VAL A 86 -32.83 1.70 -38.32
CA VAL A 86 -32.08 0.50 -38.69
C VAL A 86 -32.79 -0.76 -38.19
N VAL A 87 -33.24 -1.61 -39.11
CA VAL A 87 -33.73 -2.96 -38.80
C VAL A 87 -32.63 -3.94 -39.11
N ILE A 88 -32.04 -4.55 -38.08
CA ILE A 88 -30.99 -5.55 -38.24
C ILE A 88 -31.64 -6.85 -38.72
N PRO A 89 -31.22 -7.45 -39.85
CA PRO A 89 -31.78 -8.70 -40.33
C PRO A 89 -31.32 -9.88 -39.46
N SER A 90 -32.16 -10.90 -39.30
CA SER A 90 -31.83 -12.12 -38.53
C SER A 90 -30.71 -12.96 -39.15
N THR A 91 -30.44 -12.76 -40.43
CA THR A 91 -29.35 -13.39 -41.18
C THR A 91 -28.67 -12.38 -42.08
N ILE A 92 -27.34 -12.51 -42.25
CA ILE A 92 -26.55 -11.75 -43.22
C ILE A 92 -25.76 -12.76 -44.06
N ARG A 93 -25.92 -12.71 -45.39
CA ARG A 93 -25.29 -13.62 -46.38
C ARG A 93 -25.61 -15.09 -46.13
N GLY A 94 -26.79 -15.35 -45.54
CA GLY A 94 -27.28 -16.69 -45.16
C GLY A 94 -26.92 -17.16 -43.76
N GLU A 95 -25.97 -16.52 -43.07
CA GLU A 95 -25.55 -16.88 -41.71
C GLU A 95 -26.32 -16.08 -40.65
N SER A 96 -26.61 -16.70 -39.50
CA SER A 96 -27.43 -16.07 -38.44
C SER A 96 -26.69 -14.99 -37.65
N VAL A 97 -27.36 -13.89 -37.35
CA VAL A 97 -26.83 -12.83 -36.47
C VAL A 97 -27.04 -13.21 -35.00
N LYS A 98 -25.95 -13.26 -34.24
CA LYS A 98 -25.87 -13.74 -32.85
C LYS A 98 -25.37 -12.69 -31.86
N SER A 99 -24.55 -11.73 -32.31
CA SER A 99 -24.04 -10.65 -31.45
C SER A 99 -23.93 -9.32 -32.17
N ILE A 100 -24.06 -8.24 -31.41
CA ILE A 100 -23.61 -6.90 -31.80
C ILE A 100 -22.20 -6.71 -31.23
N GLY A 101 -21.24 -6.49 -32.11
CA GLY A 101 -19.81 -6.40 -31.81
C GLY A 101 -19.40 -5.12 -31.09
N GLU A 102 -18.16 -5.10 -30.60
CA GLU A 102 -17.59 -3.93 -29.93
C GLU A 102 -17.50 -2.74 -30.89
N MET A 103 -17.99 -1.57 -30.43
CA MET A 103 -18.10 -0.32 -31.20
C MET A 103 -18.93 -0.39 -32.51
N ALA A 104 -19.68 -1.46 -32.79
CA ALA A 104 -20.29 -1.72 -34.11
C ALA A 104 -21.13 -0.57 -34.72
N PHE A 105 -21.81 0.24 -33.90
CA PHE A 105 -22.57 1.41 -34.32
C PHE A 105 -22.00 2.73 -33.75
N SER A 106 -20.85 2.71 -33.07
CA SER A 106 -20.28 3.88 -32.38
C SER A 106 -20.01 5.06 -33.32
N SER A 107 -20.42 6.27 -32.91
CA SER A 107 -20.25 7.49 -33.73
C SER A 107 -18.81 7.99 -33.86
N SER A 108 -17.84 7.26 -33.29
CA SER A 108 -16.42 7.38 -33.66
C SER A 108 -16.17 7.13 -35.15
N TRP A 109 -17.07 6.40 -35.82
CA TRP A 109 -17.09 6.25 -37.28
C TRP A 109 -18.12 7.21 -37.90
N ARG A 110 -17.68 8.04 -38.87
CA ARG A 110 -18.35 9.28 -39.30
C ARG A 110 -19.64 9.11 -40.15
N LYS A 111 -20.50 8.13 -39.85
CA LYS A 111 -21.83 7.96 -40.49
C LYS A 111 -22.96 7.59 -39.53
N THR A 112 -22.70 6.84 -38.47
CA THR A 112 -23.76 6.30 -37.58
C THR A 112 -24.47 7.36 -36.72
N ALA A 113 -24.01 8.62 -36.77
CA ALA A 113 -24.54 9.74 -36.00
C ALA A 113 -26.02 10.09 -36.30
N ASN A 114 -26.58 9.63 -37.42
CA ASN A 114 -27.96 9.95 -37.83
C ASN A 114 -29.01 8.93 -37.35
N ILE A 115 -28.61 7.83 -36.71
CA ILE A 115 -29.54 6.77 -36.32
C ILE A 115 -30.44 7.25 -35.17
N GLU A 116 -31.76 7.24 -35.40
CA GLU A 116 -32.79 7.62 -34.41
C GLU A 116 -33.46 6.40 -33.77
N SER A 117 -33.55 5.25 -34.47
CA SER A 117 -34.07 4.01 -33.88
C SER A 117 -33.41 2.75 -34.44
N ILE A 118 -33.33 1.71 -33.61
CA ILE A 118 -32.76 0.41 -33.96
C ILE A 118 -33.68 -0.73 -33.50
N SER A 119 -33.85 -1.76 -34.34
CA SER A 119 -34.48 -3.03 -33.96
C SER A 119 -33.52 -4.19 -34.15
N ILE A 120 -33.19 -4.88 -33.05
CA ILE A 120 -32.33 -6.07 -33.02
C ILE A 120 -33.23 -7.34 -33.13
N PRO A 121 -32.86 -8.35 -33.94
CA PRO A 121 -33.68 -9.56 -34.15
C PRO A 121 -33.50 -10.61 -33.04
N GLU A 122 -34.53 -11.42 -32.81
CA GLU A 122 -34.43 -12.63 -31.97
C GLU A 122 -33.37 -13.59 -32.54
N GLY A 123 -32.55 -14.15 -31.65
CA GLY A 123 -31.33 -14.89 -31.97
C GLY A 123 -30.05 -14.19 -31.51
N VAL A 124 -30.10 -12.85 -31.31
CA VAL A 124 -28.98 -12.08 -30.75
C VAL A 124 -28.92 -12.24 -29.23
N THR A 125 -27.81 -12.80 -28.74
CA THR A 125 -27.55 -13.06 -27.31
C THR A 125 -26.77 -11.94 -26.63
N ASP A 126 -25.86 -11.28 -27.34
CA ASP A 126 -24.89 -10.35 -26.75
C ASP A 126 -24.90 -8.97 -27.42
N ILE A 127 -24.94 -7.91 -26.61
CA ILE A 127 -24.67 -6.52 -27.03
C ILE A 127 -23.35 -6.10 -26.39
N LYS A 128 -22.24 -6.18 -27.14
CA LYS A 128 -20.88 -5.99 -26.61
C LYS A 128 -20.55 -4.54 -26.27
N ARG A 129 -19.35 -4.35 -25.70
CA ARG A 129 -18.86 -3.07 -25.17
C ARG A 129 -18.93 -1.96 -26.21
N TYR A 130 -19.30 -0.76 -25.77
CA TYR A 130 -19.38 0.43 -26.62
C TYR A 130 -20.24 0.29 -27.90
N ALA A 131 -21.08 -0.75 -28.04
CA ALA A 131 -21.74 -1.11 -29.29
C ALA A 131 -22.48 0.05 -29.97
N PHE A 132 -23.17 0.89 -29.18
CA PHE A 132 -23.89 2.09 -29.61
C PHE A 132 -23.33 3.37 -28.95
N GLN A 133 -22.06 3.37 -28.50
CA GLN A 133 -21.45 4.51 -27.82
C GLN A 133 -21.56 5.78 -28.67
N ARG A 134 -22.03 6.87 -28.05
CA ARG A 134 -22.23 8.19 -28.67
C ARG A 134 -23.16 8.19 -29.89
N CYS A 135 -24.10 7.23 -30.00
CA CYS A 135 -25.26 7.36 -30.90
C CYS A 135 -26.21 8.44 -30.35
N ALA A 136 -25.78 9.70 -30.37
CA ALA A 136 -26.43 10.80 -29.64
C ALA A 136 -27.85 11.13 -30.12
N ASN A 137 -28.20 10.79 -31.36
CA ASN A 137 -29.55 10.94 -31.92
C ASN A 137 -30.47 9.72 -31.70
N LEU A 138 -29.97 8.62 -31.14
CA LEU A 138 -30.75 7.40 -30.90
C LEU A 138 -31.82 7.68 -29.83
N LYS A 139 -33.09 7.63 -30.22
CA LYS A 139 -34.26 7.90 -29.36
C LYS A 139 -34.85 6.62 -28.77
N SER A 140 -34.78 5.51 -29.52
CA SER A 140 -35.34 4.23 -29.10
C SER A 140 -34.54 3.02 -29.60
N ILE A 141 -34.53 1.95 -28.81
CA ILE A 141 -33.98 0.66 -29.26
C ILE A 141 -34.82 -0.52 -28.77
N ARG A 142 -35.09 -1.46 -29.69
CA ARG A 142 -35.73 -2.73 -29.38
C ARG A 142 -34.69 -3.84 -29.25
N ILE A 143 -34.56 -4.37 -28.03
CA ILE A 143 -33.72 -5.52 -27.67
C ILE A 143 -34.61 -6.78 -27.64
N PRO A 144 -34.16 -7.93 -28.20
CA PRO A 144 -34.93 -9.18 -28.26
C PRO A 144 -34.88 -9.95 -26.94
N ASN A 145 -35.80 -10.89 -26.74
CA ASN A 145 -35.82 -11.74 -25.55
C ASN A 145 -34.66 -12.76 -25.52
N SER A 146 -34.02 -13.03 -26.67
CA SER A 146 -32.79 -13.82 -26.75
C SER A 146 -31.56 -13.16 -26.10
N THR A 147 -31.54 -11.84 -25.88
CA THR A 147 -30.36 -11.15 -25.34
C THR A 147 -30.20 -11.45 -23.85
N THR A 148 -29.03 -11.96 -23.47
CA THR A 148 -28.69 -12.38 -22.10
C THR A 148 -27.81 -11.37 -21.37
N VAL A 149 -26.96 -10.62 -22.07
CA VAL A 149 -26.02 -9.65 -21.48
C VAL A 149 -25.91 -8.39 -22.34
N ILE A 150 -25.91 -7.23 -21.67
CA ILE A 150 -25.55 -5.93 -22.25
C ILE A 150 -24.26 -5.48 -21.56
N TYR A 151 -23.15 -5.40 -22.30
CA TYR A 151 -21.82 -5.18 -21.73
C TYR A 151 -21.52 -3.70 -21.46
N ASP A 152 -20.36 -3.46 -20.84
CA ASP A 152 -19.91 -2.13 -20.38
C ASP A 152 -19.99 -1.04 -21.46
N ASN A 153 -20.44 0.15 -21.07
CA ASN A 153 -20.53 1.34 -21.93
C ASN A 153 -21.37 1.18 -23.22
N ALA A 154 -22.19 0.13 -23.38
CA ALA A 154 -22.83 -0.21 -24.66
C ALA A 154 -23.72 0.90 -25.26
N PHE A 155 -24.33 1.77 -24.43
CA PHE A 155 -25.14 2.92 -24.84
C PHE A 155 -24.59 4.25 -24.30
N GLU A 156 -23.30 4.30 -23.94
CA GLU A 156 -22.69 5.47 -23.28
C GLU A 156 -22.76 6.73 -24.18
N ASN A 157 -23.38 7.79 -23.68
CA ASN A 157 -23.72 9.04 -24.38
C ASN A 157 -24.71 8.87 -25.56
N CYS A 158 -25.66 7.93 -25.48
CA CYS A 158 -26.90 8.01 -26.26
C CYS A 158 -27.82 9.12 -25.68
N GLU A 159 -27.43 10.38 -25.88
CA GLU A 159 -28.04 11.55 -25.22
C GLU A 159 -29.55 11.73 -25.51
N SER A 160 -30.03 11.35 -26.70
CA SER A 160 -31.46 11.43 -27.08
C SER A 160 -32.30 10.23 -26.64
N LEU A 161 -31.72 9.20 -26.01
CA LEU A 161 -32.43 7.95 -25.71
C LEU A 161 -33.53 8.19 -24.68
N THR A 162 -34.78 7.97 -25.08
CA THR A 162 -35.99 8.08 -24.23
C THR A 162 -36.61 6.71 -23.99
N ASP A 163 -36.71 5.89 -25.03
CA ASP A 163 -37.52 4.66 -25.03
C ASP A 163 -36.65 3.41 -25.15
N ILE A 164 -36.30 2.83 -24.00
CA ILE A 164 -35.63 1.54 -23.91
C ILE A 164 -36.38 0.56 -23.01
N VAL A 165 -36.51 -0.67 -23.48
CA VAL A 165 -37.07 -1.79 -22.72
C VAL A 165 -35.99 -2.85 -22.56
N ILE A 166 -35.66 -3.18 -21.31
CA ILE A 166 -34.78 -4.31 -20.98
C ILE A 166 -35.67 -5.57 -20.91
N PRO A 167 -35.47 -6.59 -21.77
CA PRO A 167 -36.31 -7.79 -21.78
C PRO A 167 -35.91 -8.80 -20.69
N ASN A 168 -36.84 -9.69 -20.33
CA ASN A 168 -36.65 -10.75 -19.32
C ASN A 168 -35.58 -11.82 -19.67
N GLY A 169 -34.92 -11.72 -20.83
CA GLY A 169 -33.72 -12.52 -21.14
C GLY A 169 -32.46 -11.99 -20.46
N VAL A 170 -32.36 -10.67 -20.27
CA VAL A 170 -31.13 -10.02 -19.81
C VAL A 170 -30.91 -10.28 -18.33
N ARG A 171 -29.71 -10.76 -17.99
CA ARG A 171 -29.26 -11.04 -16.61
C ARG A 171 -28.35 -9.97 -16.03
N GLY A 172 -27.56 -9.28 -16.86
CA GLY A 172 -26.60 -8.27 -16.41
C GLY A 172 -26.60 -7.01 -17.26
N LEU A 173 -26.44 -5.87 -16.59
CA LEU A 173 -26.12 -4.57 -17.17
C LEU A 173 -24.66 -4.21 -16.84
N GLY A 174 -23.81 -4.02 -17.84
CA GLY A 174 -22.40 -3.68 -17.63
C GLY A 174 -22.14 -2.32 -16.99
N ALA A 175 -20.90 -2.07 -16.58
CA ALA A 175 -20.50 -0.79 -16.01
C ALA A 175 -20.72 0.35 -17.02
N TYR A 176 -21.18 1.51 -16.54
CA TYR A 176 -21.45 2.70 -17.38
C TYR A 176 -22.39 2.47 -18.59
N VAL A 177 -23.19 1.40 -18.62
CA VAL A 177 -23.96 0.97 -19.81
C VAL A 177 -24.82 2.08 -20.43
N PHE A 178 -25.49 2.91 -19.63
CA PHE A 178 -26.30 4.06 -20.06
C PHE A 178 -25.68 5.40 -19.60
N SER A 179 -24.39 5.42 -19.28
CA SER A 179 -23.73 6.62 -18.78
C SER A 179 -23.80 7.76 -19.81
N GLY A 180 -24.41 8.89 -19.49
CA GLY A 180 -24.66 10.00 -20.40
C GLY A 180 -25.94 9.90 -21.23
N CYS A 181 -26.82 8.92 -20.97
CA CYS A 181 -28.18 8.89 -21.52
C CYS A 181 -29.06 9.94 -20.84
N SER A 182 -28.82 11.21 -21.17
CA SER A 182 -29.41 12.41 -20.54
C SER A 182 -30.89 12.66 -20.87
N SER A 183 -31.55 11.78 -21.65
CA SER A 183 -32.98 11.89 -21.96
C SER A 183 -33.86 10.77 -21.40
N ILE A 184 -33.30 9.74 -20.75
CA ILE A 184 -34.11 8.71 -20.08
C ILE A 184 -34.76 9.34 -18.84
N GLU A 185 -36.09 9.36 -18.77
CA GLU A 185 -36.82 9.87 -17.59
C GLU A 185 -37.18 8.75 -16.60
N THR A 186 -37.37 7.52 -17.08
CA THR A 186 -37.73 6.34 -16.28
C THR A 186 -37.08 5.09 -16.86
N ILE A 187 -36.63 4.15 -16.02
CA ILE A 187 -36.17 2.83 -16.48
C ILE A 187 -36.79 1.70 -15.66
N ASN A 188 -37.06 0.57 -16.32
CA ASN A 188 -37.66 -0.62 -15.71
C ASN A 188 -36.63 -1.75 -15.64
N ILE A 189 -36.40 -2.29 -14.45
CA ILE A 189 -35.52 -3.42 -14.18
C ILE A 189 -36.37 -4.71 -14.12
N PRO A 190 -36.26 -5.63 -15.10
CA PRO A 190 -37.06 -6.85 -15.15
C PRO A 190 -36.65 -7.89 -14.11
N THR A 191 -37.45 -8.95 -13.98
CA THR A 191 -37.25 -10.05 -13.00
C THR A 191 -35.90 -10.75 -13.10
N SER A 192 -35.32 -10.79 -14.30
CA SER A 192 -34.13 -11.55 -14.66
C SER A 192 -32.79 -10.90 -14.29
N ILE A 193 -32.78 -9.58 -14.05
CA ILE A 193 -31.55 -8.83 -13.77
C ILE A 193 -31.01 -9.19 -12.38
N CYS A 194 -29.83 -9.80 -12.37
CA CYS A 194 -29.07 -10.17 -11.17
C CYS A 194 -27.77 -9.37 -11.00
N ASP A 195 -27.35 -8.61 -12.02
CA ASP A 195 -26.17 -7.74 -11.97
C ASP A 195 -26.43 -6.37 -12.62
N ILE A 196 -25.91 -5.31 -11.99
CA ILE A 196 -25.97 -3.91 -12.43
C ILE A 196 -24.63 -3.26 -12.08
N GLY A 197 -23.80 -3.06 -13.10
CA GLY A 197 -22.44 -2.54 -12.97
C GLY A 197 -22.38 -1.09 -12.45
N ALA A 198 -21.24 -0.75 -11.84
CA ALA A 198 -21.00 0.59 -11.30
C ALA A 198 -21.19 1.68 -12.37
N GLY A 199 -21.87 2.77 -11.98
CA GLY A 199 -22.14 3.90 -12.88
C GLY A 199 -23.09 3.59 -14.05
N ALA A 200 -23.83 2.47 -14.05
CA ALA A 200 -24.74 2.09 -15.14
C ALA A 200 -25.70 3.22 -15.60
N PHE A 201 -26.13 4.08 -14.68
CA PHE A 201 -27.04 5.22 -14.92
C PHE A 201 -26.39 6.58 -14.62
N ARG A 202 -25.08 6.70 -14.90
CA ARG A 202 -24.28 7.91 -14.62
C ARG A 202 -24.61 9.06 -15.56
N ASN A 203 -24.69 10.31 -15.08
CA ASN A 203 -25.01 11.47 -15.91
C ASN A 203 -26.34 11.30 -16.70
N CYS A 204 -27.27 10.52 -16.15
CA CYS A 204 -28.64 10.35 -16.66
C CYS A 204 -29.52 11.48 -16.11
N SER A 205 -29.18 12.72 -16.48
CA SER A 205 -29.64 13.96 -15.79
C SER A 205 -31.15 14.26 -15.83
N LYS A 206 -31.97 13.49 -16.57
CA LYS A 206 -33.44 13.56 -16.53
C LYS A 206 -34.10 12.37 -15.84
N LEU A 207 -33.34 11.35 -15.41
CA LEU A 207 -33.88 10.15 -14.78
C LEU A 207 -34.51 10.54 -13.44
N LYS A 208 -35.82 10.34 -13.32
CA LYS A 208 -36.63 10.67 -12.12
C LYS A 208 -36.93 9.43 -11.30
N ASP A 209 -37.14 8.30 -11.97
CA ASP A 209 -37.65 7.07 -11.38
C ASP A 209 -36.95 5.84 -11.95
N ILE A 210 -36.47 4.96 -11.06
CA ILE A 210 -36.06 3.60 -11.39
C ILE A 210 -37.11 2.65 -10.82
N ILE A 211 -37.75 1.86 -11.69
CA ILE A 211 -38.79 0.90 -11.34
C ILE A 211 -38.18 -0.51 -11.39
N VAL A 212 -38.50 -1.36 -10.42
CA VAL A 212 -38.02 -2.76 -10.35
C VAL A 212 -39.22 -3.70 -10.24
N ASP A 213 -39.22 -4.80 -11.00
CA ASP A 213 -40.28 -5.82 -10.87
C ASP A 213 -40.28 -6.41 -9.46
N ASN A 214 -41.47 -6.53 -8.85
CA ASN A 214 -41.65 -7.09 -7.51
C ASN A 214 -41.00 -8.47 -7.32
N ASN A 215 -40.97 -9.28 -8.38
CA ASN A 215 -40.43 -10.63 -8.40
C ASN A 215 -38.92 -10.70 -8.72
N ASN A 216 -38.24 -9.58 -9.01
CA ASN A 216 -36.78 -9.56 -9.10
C ASN A 216 -36.18 -9.96 -7.73
N TRP A 217 -35.22 -10.89 -7.67
CA TRP A 217 -34.66 -11.41 -6.42
C TRP A 217 -33.47 -10.60 -5.87
N TYR A 218 -32.90 -9.71 -6.67
CA TYR A 218 -31.61 -9.04 -6.40
C TYR A 218 -31.76 -7.55 -6.08
N TYR A 219 -32.81 -6.90 -6.59
CA TYR A 219 -33.03 -5.45 -6.51
C TYR A 219 -34.43 -5.09 -6.03
N THR A 220 -34.59 -3.84 -5.60
CA THR A 220 -35.90 -3.21 -5.33
C THR A 220 -35.80 -1.69 -5.53
N SER A 221 -36.96 -1.04 -5.67
CA SER A 221 -37.07 0.42 -5.70
C SER A 221 -37.80 0.89 -4.45
N ASP A 222 -37.47 2.11 -4.00
CA ASP A 222 -38.26 2.85 -3.02
C ASP A 222 -38.29 4.32 -3.42
N ASP A 223 -39.48 4.91 -3.60
CA ASP A 223 -39.65 6.27 -4.14
C ASP A 223 -38.78 6.53 -5.39
N GLY A 224 -38.69 5.56 -6.30
CA GLY A 224 -37.89 5.67 -7.54
C GLY A 224 -36.37 5.53 -7.36
N VAL A 225 -35.86 5.44 -6.11
CA VAL A 225 -34.45 5.21 -5.79
C VAL A 225 -34.14 3.70 -5.85
N LEU A 226 -33.04 3.33 -6.48
CA LEU A 226 -32.64 1.92 -6.67
C LEU A 226 -31.81 1.39 -5.49
N PHE A 227 -32.21 0.22 -4.98
CA PHE A 227 -31.53 -0.52 -3.92
C PHE A 227 -31.32 -1.99 -4.33
N ASN A 228 -30.46 -2.70 -3.59
CA ASN A 228 -30.49 -4.16 -3.57
C ASN A 228 -31.72 -4.68 -2.79
N LYS A 229 -32.08 -5.96 -2.95
CA LYS A 229 -33.36 -6.53 -2.45
C LYS A 229 -33.57 -6.37 -0.94
N SER A 230 -32.49 -6.38 -0.16
CA SER A 230 -32.49 -6.18 1.30
C SER A 230 -32.59 -4.71 1.74
N LYS A 231 -32.55 -3.75 0.80
CA LYS A 231 -32.41 -2.31 1.06
C LYS A 231 -31.21 -1.95 1.96
N ASN A 232 -30.13 -2.74 1.91
CA ASN A 232 -28.90 -2.46 2.66
C ASN A 232 -27.82 -1.74 1.86
N THR A 233 -28.02 -1.53 0.55
CA THR A 233 -27.18 -0.67 -0.28
C THR A 233 -28.05 0.25 -1.14
N VAL A 234 -27.80 1.56 -1.09
CA VAL A 234 -28.31 2.52 -2.10
C VAL A 234 -27.43 2.39 -3.34
N ILE A 235 -28.02 2.08 -4.49
CA ILE A 235 -27.29 1.87 -5.75
C ILE A 235 -27.31 3.13 -6.62
N LYS A 236 -28.49 3.75 -6.79
CA LYS A 236 -28.62 5.02 -7.52
C LYS A 236 -29.85 5.81 -7.05
N TYR A 237 -29.61 7.02 -6.59
CA TYR A 237 -30.59 8.11 -6.55
C TYR A 237 -30.70 8.71 -7.96
N PRO A 238 -31.91 8.88 -8.54
CA PRO A 238 -32.05 9.41 -9.89
C PRO A 238 -31.72 10.91 -9.96
N GLU A 239 -30.83 11.30 -10.87
CA GLU A 239 -30.27 12.66 -10.94
C GLU A 239 -31.32 13.75 -11.23
N GLY A 240 -32.37 13.41 -11.98
CA GLY A 240 -33.51 14.27 -12.26
C GLY A 240 -34.63 14.23 -11.21
N LYS A 241 -34.47 13.47 -10.11
CA LYS A 241 -35.48 13.38 -9.04
C LYS A 241 -35.45 14.64 -8.17
N TYR A 242 -36.45 15.50 -8.40
CA TYR A 242 -36.61 16.79 -7.73
C TYR A 242 -36.92 16.64 -6.23
N SER A 243 -35.90 16.75 -5.37
CA SER A 243 -36.02 16.95 -3.93
C SER A 243 -34.84 17.77 -3.38
N GLU A 244 -35.11 18.69 -2.46
CA GLU A 244 -34.06 19.47 -1.79
C GLU A 244 -33.36 18.70 -0.66
N SER A 245 -33.96 17.60 -0.19
CA SER A 245 -33.46 16.78 0.92
C SER A 245 -33.78 15.30 0.71
N TYR A 246 -32.87 14.41 1.08
CA TYR A 246 -33.13 12.96 1.10
C TYR A 246 -32.76 12.34 2.45
N LEU A 247 -33.63 11.47 2.96
CA LEU A 247 -33.42 10.67 4.15
C LEU A 247 -33.07 9.25 3.72
N ILE A 248 -31.84 8.82 3.99
CA ILE A 248 -31.41 7.44 3.72
C ILE A 248 -32.13 6.51 4.73
N PRO A 249 -32.74 5.39 4.30
CA PRO A 249 -33.40 4.47 5.22
C PRO A 249 -32.45 3.78 6.21
N ASP A 250 -32.90 3.55 7.44
CA ASP A 250 -32.15 2.87 8.52
C ASP A 250 -31.72 1.42 8.20
N SER A 251 -32.22 0.83 7.12
CA SER A 251 -31.77 -0.47 6.61
C SER A 251 -30.43 -0.39 5.86
N VAL A 252 -30.03 0.80 5.41
CA VAL A 252 -28.86 1.01 4.54
C VAL A 252 -27.57 0.93 5.36
N ILE A 253 -26.68 0.06 4.90
CA ILE A 253 -25.32 -0.14 5.41
C ILE A 253 -24.30 0.53 4.48
N ASN A 254 -24.57 0.57 3.16
CA ASN A 254 -23.63 1.10 2.17
C ASN A 254 -24.29 2.17 1.27
N ILE A 255 -23.60 3.28 1.04
CA ILE A 255 -23.89 4.17 -0.09
C ILE A 255 -22.99 3.73 -1.26
N GLY A 256 -23.59 3.26 -2.35
CA GLY A 256 -22.85 2.75 -3.50
C GLY A 256 -22.02 3.80 -4.23
N ASN A 257 -21.06 3.34 -5.02
CA ASN A 257 -20.26 4.21 -5.90
C ASN A 257 -21.19 4.99 -6.83
N TYR A 258 -20.98 6.30 -6.94
CA TYR A 258 -21.79 7.22 -7.75
C TYR A 258 -23.29 7.31 -7.41
N ALA A 259 -23.72 6.85 -6.22
CA ALA A 259 -25.14 6.75 -5.86
C ALA A 259 -25.91 8.08 -5.91
N PHE A 260 -25.29 9.20 -5.50
CA PHE A 260 -25.85 10.56 -5.49
C PHE A 260 -25.00 11.54 -6.31
N GLU A 261 -24.25 11.05 -7.31
CA GLU A 261 -23.53 11.96 -8.21
C GLU A 261 -24.49 12.89 -8.97
N TYR A 262 -23.99 14.04 -9.44
CA TYR A 262 -24.67 15.04 -10.28
C TYR A 262 -26.03 15.56 -9.79
N CYS A 263 -26.46 15.21 -8.57
CA CYS A 263 -27.74 15.61 -7.99
C CYS A 263 -27.79 17.14 -7.80
N SER A 264 -28.40 17.85 -8.76
CA SER A 264 -28.32 19.32 -8.88
C SER A 264 -29.23 20.06 -7.91
N GLU A 265 -30.29 19.41 -7.43
CA GLU A 265 -31.30 20.01 -6.54
C GLU A 265 -31.10 19.66 -5.06
N LEU A 266 -30.30 18.62 -4.79
CA LEU A 266 -30.20 17.97 -3.49
C LEU A 266 -29.26 18.74 -2.55
N LYS A 267 -29.84 19.58 -1.69
CA LYS A 267 -29.10 20.50 -0.79
C LYS A 267 -28.56 19.81 0.47
N SER A 268 -29.20 18.72 0.87
CA SER A 268 -28.88 17.99 2.10
C SER A 268 -29.20 16.50 1.96
N VAL A 269 -28.39 15.64 2.58
CA VAL A 269 -28.66 14.20 2.70
C VAL A 269 -28.42 13.77 4.14
N THR A 270 -29.43 13.18 4.75
CA THR A 270 -29.36 12.62 6.11
C THR A 270 -28.88 11.18 6.02
N ILE A 271 -27.63 10.94 6.43
CA ILE A 271 -26.99 9.63 6.48
C ILE A 271 -27.24 9.03 7.87
N GLN A 272 -27.78 7.81 7.93
CA GLN A 272 -28.15 7.17 9.19
C GLN A 272 -26.99 6.42 9.85
N ASN A 273 -27.08 6.23 11.18
CA ASN A 273 -26.10 5.48 11.99
C ASN A 273 -26.02 3.97 11.67
N SER A 274 -26.77 3.49 10.66
CA SER A 274 -26.64 2.17 10.07
C SER A 274 -25.54 2.11 8.99
N VAL A 275 -25.19 3.24 8.38
CA VAL A 275 -24.27 3.32 7.24
C VAL A 275 -22.81 3.21 7.69
N THR A 276 -22.08 2.24 7.14
CA THR A 276 -20.66 1.99 7.44
C THR A 276 -19.71 2.36 6.31
N ASP A 277 -20.17 2.36 5.06
CA ASP A 277 -19.34 2.65 3.87
C ASP A 277 -19.98 3.71 2.96
N ILE A 278 -19.19 4.68 2.54
CA ILE A 278 -19.54 5.66 1.50
C ILE A 278 -18.62 5.42 0.30
N GLY A 279 -19.20 4.95 -0.81
CA GLY A 279 -18.48 4.55 -2.02
C GLY A 279 -17.77 5.69 -2.76
N SER A 280 -16.91 5.32 -3.71
CA SER A 280 -16.19 6.29 -4.54
C SER A 280 -17.15 7.08 -5.42
N GLY A 281 -16.94 8.39 -5.52
CA GLY A 281 -17.80 9.31 -6.24
C GLY A 281 -19.24 9.41 -5.70
N ALA A 282 -19.52 8.96 -4.48
CA ALA A 282 -20.88 8.85 -3.94
C ALA A 282 -21.73 10.13 -4.08
N PHE A 283 -21.15 11.31 -3.88
CA PHE A 283 -21.78 12.63 -4.08
C PHE A 283 -21.05 13.47 -5.15
N TYR A 284 -20.37 12.81 -6.09
CA TYR A 284 -19.56 13.46 -7.14
C TYR A 284 -20.38 14.51 -7.90
N TYR A 285 -19.95 15.77 -7.88
CA TYR A 285 -20.62 16.90 -8.53
C TYR A 285 -22.07 17.16 -8.04
N ALA A 286 -22.41 16.76 -6.80
CA ALA A 286 -23.65 17.17 -6.12
C ALA A 286 -23.60 18.67 -5.73
N LYS A 287 -23.66 19.55 -6.73
CA LYS A 287 -23.32 20.98 -6.60
C LYS A 287 -24.21 21.77 -5.65
N ALA A 288 -25.43 21.33 -5.38
CA ALA A 288 -26.31 21.98 -4.41
C ALA A 288 -26.05 21.57 -2.95
N LEU A 289 -25.31 20.49 -2.70
CA LEU A 289 -25.06 19.96 -1.36
C LEU A 289 -24.31 21.00 -0.51
N THR A 290 -24.96 21.53 0.53
CA THR A 290 -24.38 22.57 1.40
C THR A 290 -23.83 22.01 2.71
N THR A 291 -24.42 20.91 3.19
CA THR A 291 -24.07 20.21 4.43
C THR A 291 -24.24 18.70 4.28
N VAL A 292 -23.29 17.93 4.82
CA VAL A 292 -23.42 16.47 4.97
C VAL A 292 -22.94 16.06 6.36
N ASP A 293 -23.84 15.46 7.14
CA ASP A 293 -23.53 14.91 8.45
C ASP A 293 -23.12 13.43 8.28
N ILE A 294 -21.86 13.12 8.56
CA ILE A 294 -21.30 11.77 8.41
C ILE A 294 -21.32 11.08 9.78
N PRO A 295 -22.15 10.05 10.00
CA PRO A 295 -22.33 9.43 11.32
C PRO A 295 -21.13 8.57 11.73
N ASN A 296 -20.92 8.43 13.04
CA ASN A 296 -19.82 7.67 13.65
C ASN A 296 -19.82 6.15 13.35
N SER A 297 -20.81 5.66 12.61
CA SER A 297 -20.86 4.31 12.04
C SER A 297 -19.99 4.17 10.78
N VAL A 298 -19.75 5.26 10.05
CA VAL A 298 -18.98 5.26 8.80
C VAL A 298 -17.50 5.00 9.11
N THR A 299 -16.95 3.92 8.56
CA THR A 299 -15.54 3.52 8.73
C THR A 299 -14.68 3.79 7.48
N LYS A 300 -15.32 4.02 6.32
CA LYS A 300 -14.65 4.20 5.04
C LYS A 300 -15.40 5.21 4.15
N ILE A 301 -14.64 6.08 3.49
CA ILE A 301 -15.12 7.02 2.46
C ILE A 301 -14.20 6.89 1.25
N GLY A 302 -14.77 6.61 0.08
CA GLY A 302 -14.05 6.35 -1.17
C GLY A 302 -13.42 7.59 -1.83
N ASP A 303 -12.73 7.34 -2.94
CA ASP A 303 -12.12 8.36 -3.79
C ASP A 303 -13.20 9.24 -4.44
N ASP A 304 -12.89 10.51 -4.72
CA ASP A 304 -13.77 11.48 -5.40
C ASP A 304 -15.15 11.71 -4.71
N ALA A 305 -15.37 11.19 -3.49
CA ALA A 305 -16.72 11.02 -2.94
C ALA A 305 -17.49 12.34 -2.74
N PHE A 306 -16.80 13.48 -2.63
CA PHE A 306 -17.38 14.83 -2.67
C PHE A 306 -16.69 15.76 -3.70
N ASP A 307 -15.94 15.27 -4.70
CA ASP A 307 -15.35 16.14 -5.76
C ASP A 307 -16.46 16.97 -6.42
N GLY A 308 -16.22 18.27 -6.60
CA GLY A 308 -17.17 19.17 -7.24
C GLY A 308 -18.41 19.50 -6.42
N CYS A 309 -18.48 19.17 -5.12
CA CYS A 309 -19.49 19.68 -4.18
C CYS A 309 -19.25 21.17 -3.88
N SER A 310 -19.36 22.03 -4.90
CA SER A 310 -18.92 23.43 -4.88
C SER A 310 -19.62 24.32 -3.85
N SER A 311 -20.78 23.91 -3.33
CA SER A 311 -21.54 24.62 -2.30
C SER A 311 -21.36 24.06 -0.88
N LEU A 312 -20.58 23.00 -0.69
CA LEU A 312 -20.34 22.39 0.62
C LEU A 312 -19.54 23.35 1.51
N ILE A 313 -20.16 23.82 2.59
CA ILE A 313 -19.57 24.85 3.47
C ILE A 313 -18.63 24.20 4.51
N GLY A 314 -19.01 23.03 5.01
CA GLY A 314 -18.26 22.31 6.03
C GLY A 314 -18.61 20.84 6.12
N VAL A 315 -17.69 20.07 6.69
CA VAL A 315 -17.78 18.62 6.84
C VAL A 315 -17.03 18.18 8.09
N THR A 316 -17.63 17.26 8.85
CA THR A 316 -16.96 16.55 9.94
C THR A 316 -16.82 15.09 9.56
N ILE A 317 -15.59 14.63 9.39
CA ILE A 317 -15.29 13.21 9.23
C ILE A 317 -15.14 12.59 10.63
N PRO A 318 -15.89 11.54 10.98
CA PRO A 318 -15.82 10.93 12.30
C PRO A 318 -14.57 10.07 12.48
N ASN A 319 -14.07 9.95 13.71
CA ASN A 319 -12.84 9.21 14.04
C ASN A 319 -12.91 7.70 13.77
N SER A 320 -14.09 7.16 13.45
CA SER A 320 -14.29 5.82 12.90
C SER A 320 -13.68 5.63 11.51
N VAL A 321 -13.51 6.71 10.74
CA VAL A 321 -12.87 6.68 9.41
C VAL A 321 -11.35 6.68 9.56
N THR A 322 -10.73 5.50 9.39
CA THR A 322 -9.27 5.35 9.50
C THR A 322 -8.53 5.60 8.18
N SER A 323 -9.25 5.81 7.08
CA SER A 323 -8.72 6.14 5.75
C SER A 323 -9.72 6.94 4.94
N ILE A 324 -9.26 8.04 4.33
CA ILE A 324 -10.00 8.84 3.36
C ILE A 324 -9.48 8.58 1.94
N GLY A 325 -10.34 8.70 0.93
CA GLY A 325 -9.98 8.54 -0.48
C GLY A 325 -9.20 9.73 -1.07
N ALA A 326 -8.62 9.51 -2.25
CA ALA A 326 -8.05 10.54 -3.10
C ALA A 326 -9.11 11.53 -3.59
N ASN A 327 -8.70 12.77 -3.87
CA ASN A 327 -9.54 13.82 -4.43
C ASN A 327 -10.80 14.16 -3.60
N LEU A 328 -10.88 13.73 -2.33
CA LEU A 328 -12.14 13.65 -1.56
C LEU A 328 -12.97 14.94 -1.58
N PHE A 329 -12.34 16.10 -1.43
CA PHE A 329 -12.96 17.42 -1.51
C PHE A 329 -12.35 18.29 -2.63
N TRP A 330 -11.86 17.68 -3.71
CA TRP A 330 -11.40 18.42 -4.87
C TRP A 330 -12.52 19.37 -5.35
N ARG A 331 -12.17 20.61 -5.70
CA ARG A 331 -13.11 21.63 -6.22
C ARG A 331 -14.26 22.00 -5.27
N CYS A 332 -14.19 21.64 -3.99
CA CYS A 332 -15.10 22.12 -2.95
C CYS A 332 -14.76 23.58 -2.58
N SER A 333 -14.95 24.50 -3.53
CA SER A 333 -14.44 25.88 -3.44
C SER A 333 -15.07 26.72 -2.32
N SER A 334 -16.27 26.37 -1.84
CA SER A 334 -16.92 26.98 -0.67
C SER A 334 -16.51 26.38 0.69
N LEU A 335 -15.66 25.35 0.70
CA LEU A 335 -15.32 24.61 1.92
C LEU A 335 -14.47 25.47 2.85
N THR A 336 -14.97 25.70 4.06
CA THR A 336 -14.34 26.57 5.08
C THR A 336 -14.07 25.85 6.40
N ASN A 337 -14.88 24.84 6.74
CA ASN A 337 -14.83 24.14 8.02
C ASN A 337 -14.64 22.63 7.80
N VAL A 338 -13.41 22.14 7.95
CA VAL A 338 -13.09 20.72 7.82
C VAL A 338 -12.60 20.18 9.16
N LYS A 339 -13.24 19.13 9.67
CA LYS A 339 -12.62 18.26 10.68
C LYS A 339 -12.19 16.94 10.03
N LEU A 340 -10.88 16.73 9.96
CA LEU A 340 -10.26 15.44 9.66
C LEU A 340 -10.35 14.50 10.88
N PRO A 341 -10.37 13.17 10.68
CA PRO A 341 -10.37 12.21 11.78
C PRO A 341 -8.96 12.03 12.35
N ASP A 342 -8.85 11.78 13.66
CA ASP A 342 -7.53 11.73 14.32
C ASP A 342 -6.64 10.55 13.85
N GLY A 343 -7.24 9.50 13.28
CA GLY A 343 -6.59 8.23 12.95
C GLY A 343 -6.03 8.06 11.52
N ILE A 344 -6.05 9.08 10.65
CA ILE A 344 -5.50 8.95 9.29
C ILE A 344 -3.97 9.04 9.25
N THR A 345 -3.34 8.09 8.56
CA THR A 345 -1.87 7.96 8.44
C THR A 345 -1.25 8.76 7.29
N ASN A 346 -2.08 9.37 6.44
CA ASN A 346 -1.68 10.19 5.29
C ASN A 346 -2.82 11.14 4.87
N ILE A 347 -2.49 12.21 4.14
CA ILE A 347 -3.47 13.00 3.37
C ILE A 347 -3.27 12.64 1.89
N PRO A 348 -4.27 12.04 1.21
CA PRO A 348 -4.18 11.63 -0.19
C PRO A 348 -3.93 12.76 -1.21
N ASN A 349 -3.68 12.36 -2.46
CA ASN A 349 -3.54 13.28 -3.59
C ASN A 349 -4.81 14.12 -3.80
N ASN A 350 -4.64 15.39 -4.17
CA ASN A 350 -5.70 16.38 -4.45
C ASN A 350 -6.80 16.57 -3.37
N THR A 351 -6.65 16.02 -2.15
CA THR A 351 -7.73 15.93 -1.14
C THR A 351 -8.46 17.26 -0.89
N PHE A 352 -7.72 18.37 -0.85
CA PHE A 352 -8.21 19.74 -0.69
C PHE A 352 -7.75 20.65 -1.85
N ALA A 353 -7.51 20.08 -3.02
CA ALA A 353 -7.18 20.87 -4.20
C ALA A 353 -8.37 21.76 -4.60
N GLU A 354 -8.10 22.99 -5.03
CA GLU A 354 -9.12 23.99 -5.40
C GLU A 354 -10.12 24.32 -4.26
N CYS A 355 -9.79 24.02 -2.99
CA CYS A 355 -10.53 24.47 -1.81
C CYS A 355 -10.19 25.94 -1.49
N ASN A 356 -10.57 26.88 -2.37
CA ASN A 356 -10.14 28.28 -2.29
C ASN A 356 -10.59 29.02 -1.02
N SER A 357 -11.68 28.58 -0.37
CA SER A 357 -12.19 29.18 0.88
C SER A 357 -11.57 28.59 2.15
N LEU A 358 -10.82 27.50 2.07
CA LEU A 358 -10.23 26.81 3.22
C LEU A 358 -9.03 27.62 3.75
N LYS A 359 -9.23 28.38 4.83
CA LYS A 359 -8.18 29.25 5.40
C LYS A 359 -7.22 28.57 6.36
N ASN A 360 -7.72 27.62 7.15
CA ASN A 360 -6.94 26.88 8.13
C ASN A 360 -7.30 25.39 8.04
N ILE A 361 -6.35 24.50 8.34
CA ILE A 361 -6.63 23.08 8.55
C ILE A 361 -5.72 22.52 9.65
N VAL A 362 -6.28 21.69 10.53
CA VAL A 362 -5.49 20.89 11.48
C VAL A 362 -5.16 19.56 10.80
N ILE A 363 -3.87 19.33 10.55
CA ILE A 363 -3.36 18.04 10.06
C ILE A 363 -3.21 17.10 11.27
N PRO A 364 -3.88 15.93 11.30
CA PRO A 364 -3.78 15.00 12.43
C PRO A 364 -2.35 14.52 12.69
N SER A 365 -2.01 14.32 13.96
CA SER A 365 -0.67 13.88 14.40
C SER A 365 -0.33 12.43 14.02
N GLY A 366 -1.26 11.67 13.42
CA GLY A 366 -0.97 10.38 12.79
C GLY A 366 -0.44 10.49 11.34
N VAL A 367 -0.56 11.66 10.69
CA VAL A 367 -0.22 11.83 9.28
C VAL A 367 1.29 11.70 9.06
N THR A 368 1.71 10.74 8.25
CA THR A 368 3.13 10.49 7.91
C THR A 368 3.54 10.94 6.50
N SER A 369 2.57 11.27 5.64
CA SER A 369 2.80 11.84 4.31
C SER A 369 1.64 12.71 3.83
N ILE A 370 1.98 13.73 3.05
CA ILE A 370 1.03 14.60 2.34
C ILE A 370 1.19 14.32 0.85
N GLY A 371 0.08 13.99 0.18
CA GLY A 371 0.04 13.59 -1.23
C GLY A 371 0.39 14.70 -2.22
N SER A 372 0.54 14.31 -3.48
CA SER A 372 0.75 15.28 -4.56
C SER A 372 -0.49 16.15 -4.76
N SER A 373 -0.28 17.45 -4.95
CA SER A 373 -1.34 18.46 -5.06
C SER A 373 -2.36 18.51 -3.90
N ALA A 374 -2.07 17.89 -2.75
CA ALA A 374 -3.06 17.69 -1.67
C ALA A 374 -3.77 18.96 -1.19
N PHE A 375 -3.10 20.11 -1.23
CA PHE A 375 -3.61 21.45 -0.89
C PHE A 375 -3.46 22.45 -2.05
N SER A 376 -3.26 21.98 -3.28
CA SER A 376 -2.96 22.86 -4.42
C SER A 376 -4.11 23.83 -4.73
N TYR A 377 -3.81 25.11 -4.91
CA TYR A 377 -4.80 26.21 -5.02
C TYR A 377 -5.76 26.37 -3.81
N SER A 378 -5.45 25.79 -2.65
CA SER A 378 -6.23 26.03 -1.43
C SER A 378 -6.05 27.46 -0.90
N GLY A 379 -6.99 27.90 -0.06
CA GLY A 379 -6.99 29.25 0.53
C GLY A 379 -6.06 29.46 1.72
N LEU A 380 -5.20 28.51 2.07
CA LEU A 380 -4.54 28.43 3.38
C LEU A 380 -3.64 29.64 3.68
N THR A 381 -3.75 30.20 4.90
CA THR A 381 -2.91 31.31 5.38
C THR A 381 -1.67 30.84 6.13
N ASP A 382 -1.81 29.75 6.88
CA ASP A 382 -0.77 29.16 7.72
C ASP A 382 -1.01 27.66 7.91
N VAL A 383 0.07 26.89 8.05
CA VAL A 383 0.03 25.43 8.21
C VAL A 383 1.15 24.98 9.16
N VAL A 384 0.81 24.09 10.10
CA VAL A 384 1.78 23.35 10.92
C VAL A 384 1.83 21.91 10.40
N ILE A 385 3.02 21.46 9.99
CA ILE A 385 3.26 20.08 9.56
C ILE A 385 3.69 19.25 10.79
N PRO A 386 2.99 18.15 11.16
CA PRO A 386 3.38 17.34 12.32
C PRO A 386 4.72 16.61 12.16
N ASP A 387 5.42 16.37 13.28
CA ASP A 387 6.71 15.66 13.36
C ASP A 387 6.66 14.18 12.92
N THR A 388 5.47 13.65 12.66
CA THR A 388 5.25 12.35 12.03
C THR A 388 5.41 12.38 10.50
N VAL A 389 5.30 13.55 9.86
CA VAL A 389 5.43 13.67 8.40
C VAL A 389 6.87 13.42 7.97
N ARG A 390 7.04 12.55 6.97
CA ARG A 390 8.31 12.22 6.32
C ARG A 390 8.38 12.71 4.87
N THR A 391 7.23 12.96 4.23
CA THR A 391 7.17 13.32 2.80
C THR A 391 6.07 14.33 2.49
N ILE A 392 6.42 15.37 1.73
CA ILE A 392 5.49 16.30 1.06
C ILE A 392 5.54 16.04 -0.44
N GLY A 393 4.38 15.72 -1.03
CA GLY A 393 4.23 15.34 -2.44
C GLY A 393 4.47 16.46 -3.45
N SER A 394 4.59 16.08 -4.73
CA SER A 394 4.81 17.02 -5.83
C SER A 394 3.64 18.00 -5.90
N TRP A 395 3.88 19.30 -6.04
CA TRP A 395 2.85 20.35 -5.95
C TRP A 395 2.01 20.38 -4.65
N GLY A 396 2.44 19.73 -3.56
CA GLY A 396 1.64 19.49 -2.35
C GLY A 396 0.90 20.72 -1.79
N PHE A 397 1.55 21.89 -1.79
CA PHE A 397 1.00 23.20 -1.43
C PHE A 397 1.14 24.23 -2.58
N ALA A 398 1.24 23.79 -3.84
CA ALA A 398 1.43 24.71 -4.96
C ALA A 398 0.26 25.68 -5.11
N SER A 399 0.56 26.93 -5.48
CA SER A 399 -0.43 28.02 -5.63
C SER A 399 -1.30 28.28 -4.38
N CYS A 400 -0.84 27.91 -3.18
CA CYS A 400 -1.37 28.43 -1.91
C CYS A 400 -0.96 29.91 -1.78
N HIS A 401 -1.58 30.79 -2.56
CA HIS A 401 -1.12 32.18 -2.73
C HIS A 401 -1.10 32.97 -1.41
N ASP A 402 -2.04 32.69 -0.51
CA ASP A 402 -2.23 33.36 0.78
C ASP A 402 -1.30 32.84 1.89
N LEU A 403 -0.55 31.75 1.65
CA LEU A 403 0.27 31.07 2.65
C LEU A 403 1.47 31.92 3.06
N ALA A 404 1.38 32.54 4.24
CA ALA A 404 2.39 33.46 4.77
C ALA A 404 3.50 32.74 5.55
N SER A 405 3.16 31.63 6.21
CA SER A 405 4.08 30.87 7.07
C SER A 405 3.74 29.39 7.09
N ILE A 406 4.77 28.54 7.04
CA ILE A 406 4.66 27.09 7.25
C ILE A 406 5.75 26.60 8.19
N THR A 407 5.39 25.76 9.15
CA THR A 407 6.36 25.03 9.99
C THR A 407 6.59 23.64 9.40
N ILE A 408 7.81 23.37 8.95
CA ILE A 408 8.23 22.05 8.45
C ILE A 408 9.27 21.46 9.42
N PRO A 409 9.02 20.29 10.03
CA PRO A 409 9.92 19.70 11.02
C PRO A 409 11.09 18.91 10.40
N ASP A 410 12.14 18.69 11.19
CA ASP A 410 13.38 17.98 10.80
C ASP A 410 13.13 16.53 10.34
N SER A 411 11.98 15.95 10.71
CA SER A 411 11.51 14.64 10.28
C SER A 411 11.22 14.52 8.79
N VAL A 412 10.97 15.63 8.09
CA VAL A 412 10.62 15.62 6.66
C VAL A 412 11.87 15.36 5.83
N THR A 413 12.09 14.09 5.49
CA THR A 413 13.20 13.63 4.64
C THR A 413 13.01 13.95 3.17
N THR A 414 11.81 14.39 2.74
CA THR A 414 11.51 14.59 1.31
C THR A 414 10.47 15.69 1.10
N ILE A 415 10.88 16.75 0.40
CA ILE A 415 10.02 17.75 -0.22
C ILE A 415 10.20 17.58 -1.74
N LYS A 416 9.13 17.19 -2.46
CA LYS A 416 9.19 16.92 -3.90
C LYS A 416 9.15 18.19 -4.77
N GLU A 417 9.32 18.00 -6.08
CA GLU A 417 9.23 19.06 -7.09
C GLU A 417 8.01 19.98 -6.87
N ARG A 418 8.23 21.28 -6.99
CA ARG A 418 7.18 22.32 -6.93
C ARG A 418 6.27 22.29 -5.69
N ALA A 419 6.67 21.62 -4.60
CA ALA A 419 5.83 21.47 -3.41
C ALA A 419 5.29 22.79 -2.85
N PHE A 420 6.05 23.88 -2.96
CA PHE A 420 5.66 25.23 -2.55
C PHE A 420 5.69 26.26 -3.70
N GLN A 421 5.62 25.79 -4.96
CA GLN A 421 5.56 26.67 -6.13
C GLN A 421 4.42 27.69 -5.97
N ALA A 422 4.69 28.97 -6.24
CA ALA A 422 3.72 30.06 -6.17
C ALA A 422 3.09 30.33 -4.77
N CYS A 423 3.74 29.94 -3.66
CA CYS A 423 3.39 30.42 -2.32
C CYS A 423 3.79 31.90 -2.16
N TYR A 424 2.99 32.82 -2.73
CA TYR A 424 3.38 34.22 -2.91
C TYR A 424 3.63 34.99 -1.61
N MET A 425 2.90 34.69 -0.53
CA MET A 425 3.03 35.37 0.76
C MET A 425 4.15 34.80 1.67
N LEU A 426 4.76 33.65 1.33
CA LEU A 426 5.69 32.94 2.21
C LEU A 426 6.97 33.76 2.47
N THR A 427 7.19 34.19 3.72
CA THR A 427 8.29 35.13 4.05
C THR A 427 9.64 34.49 4.36
N SER A 428 9.63 33.24 4.80
CA SER A 428 10.77 32.53 5.38
C SER A 428 10.52 31.02 5.32
N ILE A 429 11.59 30.24 5.14
CA ILE A 429 11.55 28.77 5.18
C ILE A 429 12.71 28.23 6.01
N SER A 430 12.48 27.18 6.78
CA SER A 430 13.53 26.33 7.35
C SER A 430 13.61 25.05 6.54
N ILE A 431 14.82 24.58 6.22
CA ILE A 431 15.04 23.38 5.40
C ILE A 431 15.43 22.22 6.33
N PRO A 432 14.61 21.16 6.45
CA PRO A 432 14.87 20.00 7.30
C PRO A 432 16.23 19.31 7.06
N ARG A 433 16.91 18.92 8.15
CA ARG A 433 18.14 18.12 8.15
C ARG A 433 18.01 16.76 7.45
N GLY A 434 16.78 16.23 7.36
CA GLY A 434 16.48 14.98 6.65
C GLY A 434 16.64 15.07 5.12
N ILE A 435 16.68 16.27 4.54
CA ILE A 435 16.74 16.46 3.08
C ILE A 435 18.19 16.34 2.57
N ARG A 436 18.36 15.90 1.32
CA ARG A 436 19.66 15.90 0.60
C ARG A 436 19.66 16.74 -0.68
N THR A 437 18.51 16.89 -1.32
CA THR A 437 18.34 17.69 -2.54
C THR A 437 17.19 18.68 -2.35
N ILE A 438 17.40 19.94 -2.74
CA ILE A 438 16.28 20.88 -2.92
C ILE A 438 15.74 20.64 -4.34
N GLU A 439 14.55 20.04 -4.41
CA GLU A 439 13.97 19.54 -5.66
C GLU A 439 13.56 20.64 -6.65
N SER A 440 13.39 20.24 -7.92
CA SER A 440 13.15 21.15 -9.03
C SER A 440 11.91 22.03 -8.79
N GLY A 441 12.12 23.34 -8.84
CA GLY A 441 11.07 24.35 -8.63
C GLY A 441 10.43 24.35 -7.24
N ALA A 442 11.03 23.71 -6.22
CA ALA A 442 10.41 23.52 -4.89
C ALA A 442 9.84 24.80 -4.27
N PHE A 443 10.52 25.94 -4.43
CA PHE A 443 10.12 27.27 -3.97
C PHE A 443 9.99 28.29 -5.14
N GLU A 444 9.80 27.80 -6.37
CA GLU A 444 9.59 28.63 -7.57
C GLU A 444 8.46 29.65 -7.33
N HIS A 445 8.68 30.92 -7.67
CA HIS A 445 7.77 32.05 -7.41
C HIS A 445 7.39 32.29 -5.92
N CYS A 446 8.19 31.89 -4.92
CA CYS A 446 8.02 32.32 -3.51
C CYS A 446 8.40 33.80 -3.31
N LYS A 447 7.59 34.71 -3.87
CA LYS A 447 7.90 36.13 -4.05
C LYS A 447 8.17 36.92 -2.76
N SER A 448 7.69 36.47 -1.59
CA SER A 448 7.89 37.18 -0.32
C SER A 448 9.10 36.69 0.49
N LEU A 449 9.79 35.64 0.04
CA LEU A 449 10.90 34.99 0.73
C LEU A 449 12.12 35.93 0.80
N LYS A 450 12.66 36.19 2.01
CA LYS A 450 13.70 37.22 2.22
C LYS A 450 15.12 36.68 2.44
N ASN A 451 15.27 35.67 3.27
CA ASN A 451 16.57 35.05 3.56
C ASN A 451 16.39 33.53 3.58
N VAL A 452 17.38 32.80 3.08
CA VAL A 452 17.39 31.33 3.08
C VAL A 452 18.76 30.84 3.55
N VAL A 453 18.76 29.86 4.44
CA VAL A 453 19.97 29.11 4.82
C VAL A 453 19.86 27.73 4.18
N ILE A 454 20.86 27.36 3.39
CA ILE A 454 20.99 26.03 2.76
C ILE A 454 21.98 25.23 3.64
N PRO A 455 21.50 24.30 4.49
CA PRO A 455 22.35 23.63 5.49
C PRO A 455 23.28 22.58 4.88
N GLU A 456 24.31 22.19 5.65
CA GLU A 456 25.38 21.25 5.27
C GLU A 456 24.89 19.88 4.76
N ASN A 457 23.66 19.49 5.07
CA ASN A 457 23.08 18.24 4.60
C ASN A 457 22.57 18.31 3.14
N ILE A 458 22.52 19.48 2.50
CA ILE A 458 22.10 19.62 1.10
C ILE A 458 23.30 19.43 0.18
N THR A 459 23.24 18.42 -0.70
CA THR A 459 24.26 18.11 -1.71
C THR A 459 23.99 18.75 -3.07
N GLU A 460 22.71 19.06 -3.37
CA GLU A 460 22.23 19.50 -4.68
C GLU A 460 21.09 20.51 -4.54
N ILE A 461 21.19 21.63 -5.27
CA ILE A 461 20.08 22.59 -5.48
C ILE A 461 19.63 22.45 -6.93
N ARG A 462 18.44 21.91 -7.21
CA ARG A 462 18.01 21.60 -8.58
C ARG A 462 17.50 22.79 -9.39
N ASP A 463 17.25 22.53 -10.66
CA ASP A 463 16.70 23.45 -11.64
C ASP A 463 15.50 24.23 -11.09
N THR A 464 15.47 25.54 -11.30
CA THR A 464 14.39 26.46 -10.90
C THR A 464 14.04 26.52 -9.40
N ALA A 465 14.80 25.88 -8.50
CA ALA A 465 14.46 25.70 -7.08
C ALA A 465 13.94 26.95 -6.34
N PHE A 466 14.55 28.12 -6.57
CA PHE A 466 14.18 29.44 -6.02
C PHE A 466 13.91 30.48 -7.13
N GLN A 467 13.56 30.04 -8.34
CA GLN A 467 13.29 30.93 -9.48
C GLN A 467 12.23 31.99 -9.13
N TYR A 468 12.43 33.25 -9.50
CA TYR A 468 11.54 34.38 -9.20
C TYR A 468 11.26 34.64 -7.70
N CYS A 469 12.16 34.27 -6.79
CA CYS A 469 12.12 34.73 -5.38
C CYS A 469 12.59 36.19 -5.27
N SER A 470 11.85 37.13 -5.85
CA SER A 470 12.32 38.51 -6.08
C SER A 470 12.44 39.42 -4.85
N ASN A 471 12.15 38.92 -3.63
CA ASN A 471 12.50 39.59 -2.37
C ASN A 471 13.70 38.96 -1.63
N LEU A 472 14.33 37.92 -2.19
CA LEU A 472 15.44 37.20 -1.57
C LEU A 472 16.70 38.07 -1.56
N THR A 473 17.14 38.51 -0.38
CA THR A 473 18.28 39.40 -0.18
C THR A 473 19.59 38.68 0.12
N ASN A 474 19.53 37.57 0.87
CA ASN A 474 20.71 36.77 1.25
C ASN A 474 20.43 35.28 1.11
N VAL A 475 21.43 34.53 0.65
CA VAL A 475 21.44 33.06 0.66
C VAL A 475 22.79 32.59 1.23
N THR A 476 22.74 31.82 2.32
CA THR A 476 23.92 31.14 2.88
C THR A 476 23.97 29.72 2.32
N ILE A 477 25.11 29.31 1.77
CA ILE A 477 25.32 27.99 1.16
C ILE A 477 26.42 27.25 1.90
N SER A 478 26.06 26.22 2.67
CA SER A 478 27.02 25.41 3.44
C SER A 478 27.76 24.36 2.60
N TYR A 479 28.86 23.85 3.16
CA TYR A 479 29.84 22.91 2.57
C TYR A 479 29.30 21.51 2.17
N GLY A 480 27.98 21.30 2.20
CA GLY A 480 27.36 20.13 1.57
C GLY A 480 27.23 20.26 0.06
N VAL A 481 27.00 21.49 -0.44
CA VAL A 481 26.50 21.70 -1.80
C VAL A 481 27.62 21.47 -2.83
N THR A 482 27.36 20.52 -3.74
CA THR A 482 28.26 20.14 -4.83
C THR A 482 27.77 20.62 -6.20
N SER A 483 26.49 20.96 -6.32
CA SER A 483 25.83 21.29 -7.58
C SER A 483 24.70 22.31 -7.40
N ILE A 484 24.70 23.33 -8.28
CA ILE A 484 23.63 24.33 -8.40
C ILE A 484 23.05 24.29 -9.82
N GLY A 485 21.75 23.97 -9.91
CA GLY A 485 21.03 23.67 -11.15
C GLY A 485 20.67 24.87 -12.03
N ASN A 486 20.07 24.56 -13.17
CA ASN A 486 19.72 25.51 -14.21
C ASN A 486 18.62 26.47 -13.75
N TYR A 487 18.86 27.77 -13.88
CA TYR A 487 17.93 28.82 -13.41
C TYR A 487 17.57 28.75 -11.91
N ALA A 488 18.37 28.06 -11.07
CA ALA A 488 18.05 27.79 -9.66
C ALA A 488 17.67 29.03 -8.84
N PHE A 489 18.31 30.18 -9.10
CA PHE A 489 18.05 31.48 -8.46
C PHE A 489 17.69 32.56 -9.49
N GLN A 490 17.22 32.20 -10.69
CA GLN A 490 16.98 33.18 -11.74
C GLN A 490 15.89 34.19 -11.33
N PHE A 491 16.10 35.48 -11.61
CA PHE A 491 15.21 36.59 -11.19
C PHE A 491 15.06 36.75 -9.66
N CYS A 492 16.12 36.45 -8.89
CA CYS A 492 16.26 36.91 -7.51
C CYS A 492 16.82 38.35 -7.49
N ASP A 493 16.01 39.32 -7.93
CA ASP A 493 16.46 40.69 -8.27
C ASP A 493 17.16 41.44 -7.12
N LYS A 494 16.82 41.12 -5.87
CA LYS A 494 17.34 41.75 -4.65
C LYS A 494 18.49 41.02 -3.96
N LEU A 495 19.00 39.94 -4.56
CA LEU A 495 20.07 39.15 -3.96
C LEU A 495 21.37 39.96 -3.97
N GLU A 496 21.95 40.23 -2.79
CA GLU A 496 23.08 41.15 -2.60
C GLU A 496 24.40 40.40 -2.31
N ARG A 497 24.38 39.41 -1.42
CA ARG A 497 25.55 38.59 -1.06
C ARG A 497 25.25 37.10 -1.19
N ILE A 498 26.18 36.36 -1.77
CA ILE A 498 26.27 34.89 -1.68
C ILE A 498 27.72 34.50 -1.39
N GLU A 499 27.92 33.62 -0.43
CA GLU A 499 29.17 32.89 -0.21
C GLU A 499 29.05 31.52 -0.89
N ILE A 500 30.09 31.12 -1.63
CA ILE A 500 30.12 29.88 -2.42
C ILE A 500 31.21 28.97 -1.81
N PRO A 501 30.84 27.81 -1.26
CA PRO A 501 31.80 26.92 -0.58
C PRO A 501 32.70 26.17 -1.57
N ASP A 502 33.91 25.80 -1.15
CA ASP A 502 34.90 25.11 -2.01
C ASP A 502 34.41 23.74 -2.54
N THR A 503 33.43 23.14 -1.87
CA THR A 503 32.75 21.91 -2.27
C THR A 503 31.89 22.05 -3.53
N THR A 504 31.61 23.28 -3.99
CA THR A 504 30.69 23.57 -5.11
C THR A 504 31.31 23.22 -6.46
N ALA A 505 31.48 21.92 -6.72
CA ALA A 505 32.12 21.38 -7.93
C ALA A 505 31.44 21.78 -9.26
N SER A 506 30.17 22.21 -9.23
CA SER A 506 29.45 22.63 -10.44
C SER A 506 28.35 23.67 -10.18
N ILE A 507 28.27 24.67 -11.06
CA ILE A 507 27.18 25.66 -11.09
C ILE A 507 26.72 25.77 -12.55
N SER A 508 25.41 25.70 -12.79
CA SER A 508 24.85 25.81 -14.14
C SER A 508 24.99 27.23 -14.68
N THR A 509 25.25 27.37 -15.98
CA THR A 509 25.51 28.67 -16.64
C THR A 509 24.33 29.65 -16.61
N ASN A 510 23.14 29.21 -16.20
CA ASN A 510 22.00 30.10 -15.98
C ASN A 510 21.55 30.21 -14.52
N ALA A 511 22.25 29.60 -13.55
CA ALA A 511 21.83 29.49 -12.15
C ALA A 511 21.42 30.85 -11.54
N PHE A 512 22.20 31.91 -11.83
CA PHE A 512 22.01 33.26 -11.30
C PHE A 512 21.66 34.30 -12.38
N VAL A 513 21.06 33.88 -13.51
CA VAL A 513 20.61 34.81 -14.57
C VAL A 513 19.58 35.80 -14.01
N SER A 514 19.66 37.05 -14.45
CA SER A 514 18.83 38.16 -13.92
C SER A 514 19.00 38.39 -12.40
N CYS A 515 20.19 38.15 -11.83
CA CYS A 515 20.57 38.63 -10.50
C CYS A 515 21.51 39.86 -10.64
N PRO A 516 20.97 41.10 -10.76
CA PRO A 516 21.77 42.27 -11.12
C PRO A 516 22.71 42.72 -10.00
N ASN A 517 22.30 42.61 -8.73
CA ASN A 517 23.01 43.23 -7.60
C ASN A 517 24.01 42.31 -6.88
N VAL A 518 23.88 40.98 -7.04
CA VAL A 518 24.66 40.00 -6.26
C VAL A 518 26.17 40.12 -6.48
N ILE A 519 26.91 40.09 -5.36
CA ILE A 519 28.35 39.86 -5.26
C ILE A 519 28.56 38.46 -4.67
N PHE A 520 29.43 37.69 -5.32
CA PHE A 520 29.84 36.35 -4.91
C PHE A 520 31.16 36.42 -4.15
N TYR A 521 31.27 35.64 -3.08
CA TYR A 521 32.44 35.54 -2.21
C TYR A 521 32.98 34.11 -2.19
N VAL A 522 34.30 33.99 -2.33
CA VAL A 522 35.04 32.71 -2.43
C VAL A 522 36.39 32.81 -1.69
N GLU A 523 36.94 31.67 -1.26
CA GLU A 523 38.22 31.59 -0.56
C GLU A 523 39.43 31.40 -1.51
N SER A 524 39.24 30.78 -2.68
CA SER A 524 40.32 30.50 -3.64
C SER A 524 40.15 31.11 -5.05
N ASN A 525 41.22 31.07 -5.85
CA ASN A 525 41.17 31.46 -7.26
C ASN A 525 40.54 30.36 -8.13
N GLU A 526 40.59 29.13 -7.66
CA GLU A 526 40.04 27.92 -8.24
C GLU A 526 38.50 27.96 -8.20
N GLU A 527 37.89 28.24 -7.05
CA GLU A 527 36.45 28.52 -6.92
C GLU A 527 36.01 29.70 -7.81
N LYS A 528 36.82 30.76 -7.86
CA LYS A 528 36.60 31.89 -8.77
C LYS A 528 36.58 31.44 -10.24
N GLN A 529 37.39 30.47 -10.67
CA GLN A 529 37.28 29.90 -12.01
C GLN A 529 35.98 29.10 -12.21
N ILE A 530 35.47 28.40 -11.19
CA ILE A 530 34.17 27.71 -11.28
C ILE A 530 33.05 28.74 -11.58
N LEU A 531 33.01 29.85 -10.85
CA LEU A 531 32.03 30.92 -11.07
C LEU A 531 32.16 31.57 -12.46
N ILE A 532 33.39 31.85 -12.92
CA ILE A 532 33.66 32.42 -14.26
C ILE A 532 33.24 31.44 -15.38
N ASN A 533 33.57 30.15 -15.24
CA ASN A 533 33.14 29.10 -16.18
C ASN A 533 31.61 28.95 -16.21
N SER A 534 30.94 29.28 -15.10
CA SER A 534 29.48 29.33 -14.96
C SER A 534 28.87 30.65 -15.46
N GLY A 535 29.64 31.48 -16.16
CA GLY A 535 29.16 32.71 -16.82
C GLY A 535 29.06 33.94 -15.91
N ILE A 536 29.49 33.87 -14.65
CA ILE A 536 29.49 35.02 -13.73
C ILE A 536 30.64 35.95 -14.10
N SER A 537 30.35 37.25 -14.19
CA SER A 537 31.34 38.26 -14.56
C SER A 537 32.34 38.50 -13.43
N ASP A 538 33.63 38.59 -13.77
CA ASP A 538 34.75 38.69 -12.82
C ASP A 538 34.60 39.83 -11.80
N ASN A 539 34.03 40.96 -12.22
CA ASN A 539 33.76 42.13 -11.37
C ASN A 539 32.66 41.91 -10.32
N LYS A 540 32.00 40.74 -10.29
CA LYS A 540 31.06 40.32 -9.24
C LYS A 540 31.68 39.32 -8.26
N ILE A 541 32.95 38.90 -8.43
CA ILE A 541 33.57 37.82 -7.64
C ILE A 541 34.70 38.40 -6.77
N THR A 542 34.48 38.37 -5.45
CA THR A 542 35.48 38.77 -4.45
C THR A 542 36.17 37.53 -3.90
N VAL A 543 37.50 37.46 -4.01
CA VAL A 543 38.31 36.41 -3.36
C VAL A 543 38.83 36.95 -2.04
N GLU A 544 38.33 36.46 -0.91
CA GLU A 544 38.73 36.90 0.43
C GLU A 544 39.95 36.13 0.95
N LEU A 545 41.06 36.16 0.19
CA LEU A 545 42.34 35.52 0.51
C LEU A 545 42.78 35.76 1.97
N GLN A 546 43.50 34.78 2.55
CA GLN A 546 43.86 34.72 3.98
C GLN A 546 44.43 36.03 4.56
N SER A 547 44.09 36.28 5.83
CA SER A 547 44.87 37.16 6.73
C SER A 547 46.28 36.57 6.89
N GLU A 548 47.34 37.38 6.82
CA GLU A 548 48.73 36.92 6.59
C GLU A 548 49.23 35.83 7.54
N GLU A 549 48.76 35.82 8.79
CA GLU A 549 49.15 34.85 9.81
C GLU A 549 48.52 33.45 9.57
N GLY A 550 47.45 33.34 8.78
CA GLY A 550 46.71 32.09 8.50
C GLY A 550 45.73 31.70 9.61
N LEU A 551 45.25 32.71 10.35
CA LEU A 551 44.41 32.63 11.53
C LEU A 551 42.92 32.54 11.23
N VAL A 552 42.18 32.00 12.20
CA VAL A 552 40.71 32.00 12.28
C VAL A 552 40.17 33.43 12.31
N ARG A 553 39.23 33.73 11.40
CA ARG A 553 38.46 34.98 11.32
C ARG A 553 37.14 34.90 12.08
N SER A 554 36.50 33.73 12.11
CA SER A 554 35.24 33.50 12.81
C SER A 554 35.12 32.03 13.22
N ILE A 555 34.38 31.78 14.30
CA ILE A 555 33.89 30.44 14.64
C ILE A 555 32.36 30.51 14.62
N ILE A 556 31.73 29.63 13.86
CA ILE A 556 30.27 29.44 13.87
C ILE A 556 29.99 28.15 14.64
N LEU A 557 29.21 28.23 15.71
CA LEU A 557 28.68 27.04 16.38
C LEU A 557 27.37 26.64 15.70
N ASP A 558 27.21 25.34 15.49
CA ASP A 558 25.96 24.73 15.00
C ASP A 558 24.72 25.12 15.83
N ASN A 559 24.91 25.41 17.12
CA ASN A 559 23.88 25.85 18.04
C ASN A 559 24.43 26.96 18.96
N ALA A 560 23.79 28.14 18.97
CA ALA A 560 24.09 29.20 19.93
C ALA A 560 23.56 28.92 21.36
N ASN A 561 22.65 27.94 21.50
CA ASN A 561 22.09 27.48 22.77
C ASN A 561 21.56 26.04 22.60
N VAL A 562 21.68 25.20 23.63
CA VAL A 562 21.16 23.83 23.63
C VAL A 562 20.64 23.45 25.01
N THR A 563 19.60 22.60 25.07
CA THR A 563 19.17 21.95 26.31
C THR A 563 19.65 20.50 26.34
N LEU A 564 20.26 20.08 27.45
CA LEU A 564 20.87 18.76 27.64
C LEU A 564 20.21 17.98 28.78
N LEU A 565 20.14 16.66 28.58
CA LEU A 565 19.64 15.70 29.55
C LEU A 565 20.75 15.30 30.53
N ASN A 566 20.48 15.26 31.82
CA ASN A 566 21.49 14.91 32.82
C ASN A 566 21.97 13.46 32.62
N GLY A 567 23.28 13.25 32.66
CA GLY A 567 23.93 11.98 32.31
C GLY A 567 24.10 11.72 30.80
N TYR A 568 23.50 12.52 29.91
CA TYR A 568 23.75 12.45 28.47
C TYR A 568 24.79 13.47 27.99
N SER A 569 25.26 13.23 26.76
CA SER A 569 26.22 14.07 26.06
C SER A 569 25.81 14.35 24.62
N LEU A 570 26.22 15.50 24.10
CA LEU A 570 26.23 15.84 22.67
C LEU A 570 27.60 16.41 22.29
N THR A 571 27.90 16.51 20.99
CA THR A 571 29.06 17.26 20.50
C THR A 571 28.58 18.56 19.88
N LEU A 572 29.15 19.69 20.30
CA LEU A 572 28.94 20.98 19.64
C LEU A 572 29.90 21.07 18.46
N ASN A 573 29.38 21.21 17.24
CA ASN A 573 30.21 21.36 16.06
C ASN A 573 30.55 22.84 15.86
N ALA A 574 31.84 23.13 15.75
CA ALA A 574 32.39 24.46 15.57
C ALA A 574 33.02 24.57 14.18
N GLU A 575 32.33 25.25 13.27
CA GLU A 575 32.81 25.57 11.94
C GLU A 575 33.81 26.73 12.02
N VAL A 576 35.01 26.51 11.46
CA VAL A 576 36.16 27.40 11.62
C VAL A 576 36.44 28.10 10.30
N LEU A 577 36.18 29.41 10.24
CA LEU A 577 36.35 30.26 9.07
C LEU A 577 37.66 31.08 9.17
N PRO A 578 38.45 31.23 8.10
CA PRO A 578 38.30 30.60 6.79
C PRO A 578 38.62 29.10 6.86
N TYR A 579 38.05 28.31 5.95
CA TYR A 579 38.14 26.84 6.01
C TYR A 579 39.56 26.31 5.73
N ASN A 580 40.46 27.18 5.27
CA ASN A 580 41.90 26.89 5.08
C ASN A 580 42.81 27.35 6.24
N ALA A 581 42.27 27.75 7.40
CA ALA A 581 43.05 28.16 8.57
C ALA A 581 44.09 27.10 9.00
N LYS A 582 45.33 27.54 9.30
CA LYS A 582 46.50 26.64 9.50
C LYS A 582 46.43 25.81 10.77
N ASN A 583 45.83 26.35 11.83
CA ASN A 583 45.61 25.65 13.09
C ASN A 583 44.12 25.74 13.45
N LYS A 584 43.37 24.69 13.13
CA LYS A 584 41.95 24.56 13.46
C LYS A 584 41.70 23.98 14.86
N THR A 585 42.73 23.74 15.68
CA THR A 585 42.52 23.17 17.00
C THR A 585 41.82 24.20 17.90
N LEU A 586 40.78 23.74 18.60
CA LEU A 586 40.00 24.55 19.51
C LEU A 586 40.29 24.13 20.95
N SER A 587 40.25 25.06 21.89
CA SER A 587 40.15 24.78 23.32
C SER A 587 38.73 24.99 23.78
N TRP A 588 38.21 24.01 24.52
CA TRP A 588 36.84 24.01 25.02
C TRP A 588 36.83 24.25 26.53
N LYS A 589 35.86 25.03 27.00
CA LYS A 589 35.70 25.32 28.42
C LYS A 589 34.23 25.46 28.82
N SER A 590 33.86 24.82 29.92
CA SER A 590 32.61 25.13 30.62
C SER A 590 32.83 26.26 31.64
N SER A 591 31.83 27.14 31.75
CA SER A 591 31.74 28.15 32.81
C SER A 591 31.17 27.59 34.13
N ASN A 592 30.58 26.39 34.13
CA ASN A 592 30.13 25.70 35.34
C ASN A 592 30.23 24.17 35.16
N SER A 593 31.29 23.58 35.71
CA SER A 593 31.60 22.15 35.63
C SER A 593 30.63 21.25 36.40
N ASP A 594 29.92 21.79 37.39
CA ASP A 594 28.98 21.03 38.23
C ASP A 594 27.60 20.89 37.55
N VAL A 595 27.47 21.46 36.35
CA VAL A 595 26.27 21.55 35.53
C VAL A 595 26.52 20.86 34.19
N ALA A 596 27.56 21.29 33.46
CA ALA A 596 28.03 20.63 32.25
C ALA A 596 29.56 20.63 32.16
N ILE A 597 30.14 19.48 31.80
CA ILE A 597 31.55 19.35 31.43
C ILE A 597 31.69 19.30 29.91
N VAL A 598 32.86 19.63 29.38
CA VAL A 598 33.18 19.52 27.95
C VAL A 598 34.60 18.98 27.80
N ASP A 599 34.82 18.05 26.88
CA ASP A 599 36.15 17.49 26.58
C ASP A 599 36.85 18.18 25.40
N GLU A 600 38.07 17.74 25.10
CA GLU A 600 38.91 18.30 24.02
C GLU A 600 38.33 18.16 22.60
N THR A 601 37.30 17.33 22.42
CA THR A 601 36.61 17.11 21.14
C THR A 601 35.37 18.00 20.97
N GLY A 602 35.00 18.80 21.98
CA GLY A 602 33.75 19.57 22.00
C GLY A 602 32.53 18.77 22.44
N LYS A 603 32.73 17.54 22.95
CA LYS A 603 31.66 16.74 23.53
C LYS A 603 31.28 17.28 24.91
N VAL A 604 30.11 17.91 24.98
CA VAL A 604 29.50 18.41 26.21
C VAL A 604 28.70 17.29 26.87
N THR A 605 28.92 17.05 28.16
CA THR A 605 28.16 16.09 28.98
C THR A 605 27.51 16.81 30.16
N ALA A 606 26.22 16.63 30.37
CA ALA A 606 25.53 17.19 31.53
C ALA A 606 25.74 16.31 32.78
N VAL A 607 26.01 16.95 33.91
CA VAL A 607 26.37 16.28 35.18
C VAL A 607 25.59 16.81 36.40
N GLY A 608 24.79 17.87 36.22
CA GLY A 608 23.92 18.44 37.24
C GLY A 608 22.96 19.48 36.64
N LEU A 609 21.93 19.88 37.40
CA LEU A 609 20.91 20.85 36.97
C LEU A 609 21.45 22.29 36.86
N GLY A 610 21.11 23.00 35.78
CA GLY A 610 21.29 24.45 35.73
C GLY A 610 21.57 25.04 34.35
N LYS A 611 22.49 25.99 34.30
CA LYS A 611 22.98 26.64 33.07
C LYS A 611 24.50 26.78 33.11
N ALA A 612 25.15 26.43 32.00
CA ALA A 612 26.58 26.57 31.78
C ALA A 612 26.80 27.08 30.35
N THR A 613 27.44 28.24 30.18
CA THR A 613 27.99 28.61 28.88
C THR A 613 29.19 27.73 28.59
N ILE A 614 29.18 27.07 27.43
CA ILE A 614 30.34 26.42 26.83
C ILE A 614 30.98 27.40 25.86
N THR A 615 32.29 27.58 25.94
CA THR A 615 33.09 28.42 25.04
C THR A 615 34.08 27.55 24.28
N CYS A 616 34.13 27.71 22.96
CA CYS A 616 35.25 27.26 22.14
C CYS A 616 36.12 28.45 21.74
N THR A 617 37.44 28.28 21.77
CA THR A 617 38.43 29.30 21.45
C THR A 617 39.44 28.72 20.46
N ALA A 618 39.82 29.47 19.42
CA ALA A 618 40.86 29.04 18.49
C ALA A 618 42.26 29.09 19.12
N ASN A 619 43.01 27.99 19.04
CA ASN A 619 44.34 27.84 19.65
C ASN A 619 45.49 28.36 18.76
N ASP A 620 45.16 29.14 17.74
CA ASP A 620 46.08 29.63 16.70
C ASP A 620 46.75 30.96 17.06
N GLY A 621 46.15 31.73 17.99
CA GLY A 621 46.57 33.07 18.39
C GLY A 621 45.56 34.17 18.01
N SER A 622 44.52 33.84 17.23
CA SER A 622 43.45 34.78 16.84
C SER A 622 42.64 35.31 18.03
N ASN A 623 42.53 34.51 19.10
CA ASN A 623 41.59 34.69 20.21
C ASN A 623 40.11 34.72 19.77
N GLN A 624 39.79 34.23 18.58
CA GLN A 624 38.39 34.10 18.17
C GLN A 624 37.67 33.05 19.02
N THR A 625 36.44 33.37 19.40
CA THR A 625 35.61 32.52 20.26
C THR A 625 34.19 32.45 19.73
N ALA A 626 33.53 31.33 20.02
CA ALA A 626 32.08 31.22 19.96
C ALA A 626 31.56 30.58 21.26
N THR A 627 30.30 30.86 21.58
CA THR A 627 29.69 30.43 22.85
C THR A 627 28.33 29.80 22.62
N CYS A 628 28.11 28.63 23.21
CA CYS A 628 26.80 28.00 23.32
C CYS A 628 26.31 28.09 24.76
N LEU A 629 25.10 28.59 24.99
CA LEU A 629 24.44 28.49 26.29
C LEU A 629 23.83 27.10 26.45
N VAL A 630 24.44 26.26 27.28
CA VAL A 630 23.90 24.94 27.62
C VAL A 630 23.02 25.05 28.87
N ILE A 631 21.82 24.50 28.78
CA ILE A 631 20.84 24.40 29.87
C ILE A 631 20.70 22.92 30.21
N THR A 632 21.02 22.50 31.43
CA THR A 632 21.02 21.07 31.81
C THR A 632 19.88 20.76 32.77
N THR A 633 19.28 19.59 32.56
CA THR A 633 17.97 19.24 33.13
C THR A 633 17.91 17.74 33.45
N ASP A 634 17.29 17.32 34.57
CA ASP A 634 17.25 15.90 35.03
C ASP A 634 16.29 15.01 34.25
N ASN A 635 15.36 15.66 33.56
CA ASN A 635 15.03 15.37 32.18
C ASN A 635 16.00 14.34 31.52
N TYR A 636 15.63 13.07 31.32
CA TYR A 636 14.40 12.41 31.76
C TYR A 636 13.30 12.38 30.67
N ASP A 637 13.04 13.54 30.08
CA ASP A 637 11.69 14.13 29.95
C ASP A 637 11.49 14.92 28.61
N SER A 638 12.57 15.07 27.82
CA SER A 638 12.64 15.68 26.49
C SER A 638 13.54 14.90 25.51
N LYS A 639 14.02 13.71 25.91
CA LYS A 639 14.12 12.57 24.96
C LYS A 639 12.82 11.79 25.07
N PHE A 640 12.51 11.28 26.25
CA PHE A 640 11.24 10.62 26.51
C PHE A 640 10.19 11.64 26.94
N LYS A 641 9.15 11.89 26.14
CA LYS A 641 7.98 12.64 26.61
C LYS A 641 7.23 11.73 27.59
N PHE A 642 7.22 12.04 28.88
CA PHE A 642 6.80 11.06 29.89
C PHE A 642 5.58 11.48 30.72
N ASN A 643 4.55 10.63 30.69
CA ASN A 643 3.32 10.81 31.43
C ASN A 643 3.49 10.31 32.88
N GLN A 644 3.91 11.23 33.75
CA GLN A 644 4.18 10.99 35.18
C GLN A 644 2.94 10.51 35.98
N VAL A 645 1.72 10.62 35.44
CA VAL A 645 0.48 10.12 36.07
C VAL A 645 0.19 8.65 35.73
N THR A 646 0.58 8.20 34.53
CA THR A 646 0.26 6.85 34.02
C THR A 646 1.47 5.93 33.86
N GLY A 647 2.69 6.45 34.06
CA GLY A 647 3.94 5.74 33.81
C GLY A 647 4.22 5.49 32.33
N THR A 648 3.63 6.27 31.42
CA THR A 648 3.70 6.03 29.96
C THR A 648 4.78 6.88 29.31
N ILE A 649 5.67 6.27 28.52
CA ILE A 649 6.46 6.99 27.51
C ILE A 649 5.51 7.31 26.36
N GLU A 650 5.21 8.59 26.15
CA GLU A 650 4.34 9.06 25.05
C GLU A 650 5.12 9.32 23.74
N ASP A 651 6.43 9.56 23.84
CA ASP A 651 7.31 9.87 22.69
C ASP A 651 8.77 9.59 23.07
N TYR A 652 9.65 9.40 22.08
CA TYR A 652 11.09 9.28 22.23
C TYR A 652 11.80 9.97 21.06
N VAL A 653 12.24 11.20 21.29
CA VAL A 653 12.99 12.02 20.31
C VAL A 653 14.51 11.81 20.41
N GLY A 654 14.95 10.63 20.84
CA GLY A 654 16.37 10.25 20.90
C GLY A 654 16.85 9.50 19.65
N ASN A 655 18.14 9.61 19.35
CA ASN A 655 18.82 9.03 18.19
C ASN A 655 19.78 7.87 18.53
N ASP A 656 19.68 7.34 19.75
CA ASP A 656 20.60 6.35 20.31
C ASP A 656 20.45 5.00 19.58
N THR A 657 21.57 4.48 19.04
CA THR A 657 21.57 3.25 18.23
C THR A 657 21.38 1.97 19.04
N VAL A 658 21.66 2.01 20.34
CA VAL A 658 21.31 0.97 21.30
C VAL A 658 20.66 1.68 22.49
N LEU A 659 19.44 1.26 22.84
CA LEU A 659 18.67 1.89 23.90
C LEU A 659 18.26 0.90 24.98
N VAL A 660 18.51 1.26 26.24
CA VAL A 660 17.88 0.63 27.40
C VAL A 660 16.80 1.59 27.88
N VAL A 661 15.54 1.16 27.87
CA VAL A 661 14.45 1.99 28.37
C VAL A 661 14.59 2.12 29.89
N PRO A 662 14.67 3.34 30.45
CA PRO A 662 14.88 3.51 31.89
C PRO A 662 13.69 2.95 32.67
N ARG A 663 13.96 2.25 33.78
CA ARG A 663 12.90 1.73 34.66
C ARG A 663 12.07 2.85 35.31
N THR A 664 12.64 4.04 35.46
CA THR A 664 11.99 5.23 36.03
C THR A 664 12.37 6.48 35.28
N ILE A 665 11.41 7.36 35.03
CA ILE A 665 11.62 8.73 34.51
C ILE A 665 11.09 9.71 35.56
N ASN A 666 11.87 10.75 35.88
CA ASN A 666 11.57 11.72 36.94
C ASN A 666 11.20 11.08 38.30
N GLY A 667 11.78 9.91 38.61
CA GLY A 667 11.50 9.13 39.83
C GLY A 667 10.21 8.29 39.80
N VAL A 668 9.40 8.38 38.74
CA VAL A 668 8.16 7.61 38.55
C VAL A 668 8.44 6.38 37.67
N LEU A 669 7.81 5.24 38.00
CA LEU A 669 7.99 3.96 37.30
C LEU A 669 7.48 4.03 35.85
N VAL A 670 8.28 3.54 34.89
CA VAL A 670 7.85 3.35 33.50
C VAL A 670 7.07 2.05 33.37
N THR A 671 5.77 2.15 33.10
CA THR A 671 4.82 1.04 33.02
C THR A 671 4.21 0.83 31.64
N LYS A 672 4.40 1.75 30.68
CA LYS A 672 3.89 1.61 29.32
C LYS A 672 4.80 2.24 28.28
N ILE A 673 4.84 1.62 27.10
CA ILE A 673 5.27 2.25 25.85
C ILE A 673 4.00 2.71 25.15
N GLY A 674 3.82 4.01 24.99
CA GLY A 674 2.63 4.63 24.44
C GLY A 674 2.55 4.53 22.91
N ASN A 675 1.50 5.11 22.35
CA ASN A 675 1.33 5.17 20.91
C ASN A 675 2.38 6.11 20.30
N ASN A 676 2.99 5.71 19.17
CA ASN A 676 4.12 6.36 18.49
C ASN A 676 5.42 6.48 19.30
N ALA A 677 5.52 5.88 20.48
CA ALA A 677 6.58 6.16 21.45
C ALA A 677 8.05 6.01 21.00
N PHE A 678 8.34 5.24 19.95
CA PHE A 678 9.64 5.15 19.26
C PHE A 678 9.43 5.15 17.72
N ASN A 679 8.36 5.80 17.23
CA ASN A 679 7.99 5.79 15.81
C ASN A 679 9.08 6.45 14.96
N SER A 680 9.58 5.69 14.00
CA SER A 680 10.60 6.05 13.03
C SER A 680 11.94 6.40 13.67
N CYS A 681 12.26 5.80 14.82
CA CYS A 681 13.63 5.77 15.36
C CYS A 681 14.50 4.89 14.46
N SER A 682 14.89 5.41 13.29
CA SER A 682 15.60 4.68 12.24
C SER A 682 16.99 4.21 12.65
N ASP A 683 17.64 4.92 13.58
CA ASP A 683 19.00 4.64 14.02
C ASP A 683 19.05 3.51 15.07
N LEU A 684 17.93 3.24 15.73
CA LEU A 684 17.79 2.24 16.77
C LEU A 684 18.00 0.82 16.20
N ASN A 685 19.12 0.19 16.54
CA ASN A 685 19.48 -1.16 16.15
C ASN A 685 19.06 -2.22 17.19
N THR A 686 18.96 -1.85 18.46
CA THR A 686 18.60 -2.77 19.56
C THR A 686 17.94 -2.02 20.71
N ILE A 687 16.85 -2.57 21.26
CA ILE A 687 16.19 -2.03 22.46
C ILE A 687 15.93 -3.09 23.52
N GLU A 688 16.18 -2.72 24.79
CA GLU A 688 15.84 -3.50 25.98
C GLU A 688 14.65 -2.84 26.72
N ILE A 689 13.60 -3.62 26.96
CA ILE A 689 12.35 -3.16 27.59
C ILE A 689 12.26 -3.78 29.00
N PRO A 690 12.25 -2.99 30.09
CA PRO A 690 12.18 -3.53 31.45
C PRO A 690 10.80 -4.13 31.78
N ASN A 691 10.80 -5.18 32.61
CA ASN A 691 9.63 -5.93 33.09
C ASN A 691 8.60 -5.11 33.91
N SER A 692 8.75 -3.78 34.01
CA SER A 692 7.70 -2.89 34.52
C SER A 692 6.68 -2.51 33.44
N ILE A 693 7.02 -2.65 32.15
CA ILE A 693 6.16 -2.25 31.03
C ILE A 693 5.13 -3.34 30.69
N THR A 694 3.85 -2.96 30.65
CA THR A 694 2.73 -3.89 30.45
C THR A 694 2.02 -3.78 29.10
N SER A 695 2.35 -2.79 28.27
CA SER A 695 1.74 -2.63 26.94
C SER A 695 2.66 -1.89 25.98
N ILE A 696 2.60 -2.26 24.70
CA ILE A 696 3.21 -1.55 23.58
C ILE A 696 2.08 -0.94 22.74
N GLY A 697 2.10 0.39 22.61
CA GLY A 697 1.07 1.16 21.91
C GLY A 697 1.09 1.03 20.39
N ASP A 698 0.10 1.65 19.76
CA ASP A 698 -0.04 1.71 18.30
C ASP A 698 1.11 2.54 17.71
N TYR A 699 1.72 2.10 16.61
CA TYR A 699 2.90 2.67 15.96
C TYR A 699 4.17 2.73 16.82
N ALA A 700 4.23 2.05 17.98
CA ALA A 700 5.29 2.22 18.96
C ALA A 700 6.74 2.07 18.43
N PHE A 701 7.02 1.13 17.52
CA PHE A 701 8.32 0.95 16.84
C PHE A 701 8.18 0.95 15.30
N ASN A 702 7.10 1.53 14.79
CA ASN A 702 6.86 1.76 13.36
C ASN A 702 8.11 2.36 12.70
N LYS A 703 8.53 1.86 11.53
CA LYS A 703 9.69 2.31 10.74
C LYS A 703 11.02 2.39 11.52
N CYS A 704 11.19 1.63 12.60
CA CYS A 704 12.52 1.37 13.19
C CYS A 704 13.33 0.45 12.27
N ILE A 705 13.74 0.98 11.10
CA ILE A 705 14.23 0.18 9.97
C ILE A 705 15.50 -0.62 10.28
N ASN A 706 16.37 -0.14 11.17
CA ASN A 706 17.60 -0.85 11.57
C ASN A 706 17.43 -1.77 12.79
N LEU A 707 16.24 -1.81 13.42
CA LEU A 707 15.99 -2.61 14.62
C LEU A 707 16.11 -4.10 14.29
N LYS A 708 17.08 -4.75 14.92
CA LYS A 708 17.40 -6.18 14.72
C LYS A 708 17.01 -7.02 15.92
N ASN A 709 17.18 -6.47 17.12
CA ASN A 709 16.95 -7.15 18.40
C ASN A 709 16.02 -6.31 19.28
N ILE A 710 14.96 -6.93 19.77
CA ILE A 710 14.08 -6.39 20.81
C ILE A 710 13.83 -7.49 21.84
N VAL A 711 14.02 -7.19 23.11
CA VAL A 711 13.69 -8.10 24.22
C VAL A 711 12.36 -7.67 24.82
N MET A 712 11.31 -8.49 24.63
CA MET A 712 10.00 -8.29 25.23
C MET A 712 9.90 -9.05 26.56
N PRO A 713 9.57 -8.39 27.69
CA PRO A 713 9.30 -9.07 28.95
C PRO A 713 7.87 -9.65 29.03
N ASP A 714 7.71 -10.71 29.82
CA ASP A 714 6.42 -11.41 30.09
C ASP A 714 5.34 -10.54 30.75
N SER A 715 5.64 -9.27 31.06
CA SER A 715 4.69 -8.30 31.59
C SER A 715 3.77 -7.70 30.52
N ILE A 716 4.12 -7.79 29.22
CA ILE A 716 3.36 -7.16 28.13
C ILE A 716 2.08 -7.95 27.83
N THR A 717 0.92 -7.27 27.88
CA THR A 717 -0.41 -7.87 27.62
C THR A 717 -1.05 -7.44 26.29
N SER A 718 -0.46 -6.50 25.54
CA SER A 718 -1.01 -6.04 24.26
C SER A 718 0.06 -5.42 23.35
N ILE A 719 -0.06 -5.68 22.05
CA ILE A 719 0.74 -5.05 20.98
C ILE A 719 -0.20 -4.25 20.05
N GLY A 720 0.09 -2.97 19.90
CA GLY A 720 -0.72 -2.04 19.10
C GLY A 720 -0.63 -2.22 17.58
N GLU A 721 -1.44 -1.43 16.88
CA GLU A 721 -1.53 -1.36 15.43
C GLU A 721 -0.22 -0.85 14.84
N ASP A 722 0.25 -1.41 13.73
CA ASP A 722 1.52 -1.01 13.08
C ASP A 722 2.75 -0.98 14.02
N ALA A 723 2.69 -1.63 15.19
CA ALA A 723 3.66 -1.44 16.27
C ALA A 723 5.11 -1.77 15.88
N PHE A 724 5.35 -2.61 14.89
CA PHE A 724 6.65 -2.91 14.27
C PHE A 724 6.58 -2.79 12.73
N TYR A 725 5.61 -2.05 12.19
CA TYR A 725 5.48 -1.86 10.74
C TYR A 725 6.81 -1.36 10.15
N LYS A 726 7.32 -1.98 9.08
CA LYS A 726 8.61 -1.62 8.46
C LYS A 726 9.83 -1.67 9.40
N CYS A 727 9.83 -2.51 10.44
CA CYS A 727 11.06 -3.00 11.06
C CYS A 727 11.79 -3.98 10.10
N ILE A 728 12.28 -3.49 8.97
CA ILE A 728 12.72 -4.32 7.83
C ILE A 728 13.86 -5.29 8.16
N ASN A 729 14.74 -4.94 9.13
CA ASN A 729 15.86 -5.76 9.61
C ASN A 729 15.52 -6.65 10.83
N LEU A 730 14.27 -6.65 11.32
CA LEU A 730 13.85 -7.46 12.46
C LEU A 730 13.74 -8.93 12.02
N LYS A 731 14.72 -9.75 12.42
CA LYS A 731 14.84 -11.16 12.01
C LYS A 731 14.06 -12.13 12.89
N ASN A 732 14.07 -11.89 14.21
CA ASN A 732 13.45 -12.74 15.22
C ASN A 732 12.71 -11.87 16.23
N ILE A 733 11.51 -12.29 16.65
CA ILE A 733 10.82 -11.72 17.79
C ILE A 733 10.04 -12.82 18.53
N THR A 734 10.05 -12.77 19.86
CA THR A 734 9.22 -13.64 20.71
C THR A 734 8.09 -12.80 21.28
N ILE A 735 6.85 -13.16 20.99
CA ILE A 735 5.67 -12.53 21.59
C ILE A 735 5.36 -13.29 22.89
N PRO A 736 5.30 -12.61 24.07
CA PRO A 736 4.96 -13.27 25.33
C PRO A 736 3.55 -13.88 25.33
N SER A 737 3.36 -14.97 26.07
CA SER A 737 2.08 -15.67 26.20
C SER A 737 0.97 -14.84 26.87
N SER A 738 1.37 -13.80 27.60
CA SER A 738 0.51 -12.79 28.23
C SER A 738 -0.17 -11.83 27.24
N VAL A 739 0.27 -11.76 25.97
CA VAL A 739 -0.27 -10.82 24.97
C VAL A 739 -1.64 -11.28 24.49
N THR A 740 -2.71 -10.59 24.90
CA THR A 740 -4.11 -10.93 24.57
C THR A 740 -4.65 -10.24 23.32
N ASN A 741 -3.91 -9.31 22.69
CA ASN A 741 -4.22 -8.82 21.34
C ASN A 741 -2.96 -8.32 20.61
N ILE A 742 -2.94 -8.55 19.28
CA ILE A 742 -1.95 -8.07 18.31
C ILE A 742 -2.74 -7.42 17.16
N LYS A 743 -2.78 -6.09 17.10
CA LYS A 743 -3.63 -5.38 16.15
C LYS A 743 -3.13 -5.45 14.69
N ARG A 744 -3.93 -4.89 13.77
CA ARG A 744 -3.67 -4.75 12.33
C ARG A 744 -2.28 -4.18 12.03
N TYR A 745 -1.67 -4.70 10.97
CA TYR A 745 -0.35 -4.35 10.46
C TYR A 745 0.84 -4.43 11.45
N ALA A 746 0.66 -4.97 12.66
CA ALA A 746 1.66 -4.86 13.74
C ALA A 746 3.07 -5.36 13.38
N PHE A 747 3.24 -6.30 12.44
CA PHE A 747 4.54 -6.76 11.93
C PHE A 747 4.69 -6.62 10.41
N SER A 748 3.78 -5.90 9.74
CA SER A 748 3.80 -5.70 8.29
C SER A 748 5.15 -5.11 7.84
N ASN A 749 5.69 -5.57 6.71
CA ASN A 749 7.00 -5.20 6.18
C ASN A 749 8.18 -5.48 7.15
N CYS A 750 8.04 -6.37 8.15
CA CYS A 750 9.21 -7.01 8.79
C CYS A 750 9.83 -8.02 7.82
N SER A 751 10.48 -7.52 6.77
CA SER A 751 10.93 -8.32 5.62
C SER A 751 11.95 -9.40 5.97
N SER A 752 12.78 -9.19 6.99
CA SER A 752 13.74 -10.17 7.49
C SER A 752 13.17 -11.21 8.47
N LEU A 753 11.91 -11.11 8.88
CA LEU A 753 11.30 -12.02 9.85
C LEU A 753 11.14 -13.42 9.25
N GLU A 754 11.79 -14.42 9.87
CA GLU A 754 11.85 -15.79 9.32
C GLU A 754 10.80 -16.75 9.89
N SER A 755 10.40 -16.55 11.15
CA SER A 755 9.34 -17.34 11.81
C SER A 755 8.63 -16.53 12.88
N ILE A 756 7.38 -16.88 13.20
CA ILE A 756 6.67 -16.34 14.36
C ILE A 756 5.68 -17.33 14.98
N VAL A 757 5.50 -17.23 16.30
CA VAL A 757 4.49 -17.95 17.08
C VAL A 757 3.47 -16.96 17.61
N ILE A 758 2.19 -17.21 17.33
CA ILE A 758 1.06 -16.41 17.84
C ILE A 758 0.61 -17.02 19.18
N PRO A 759 0.51 -16.25 20.28
CA PRO A 759 0.05 -16.77 21.58
C PRO A 759 -1.37 -17.34 21.57
N ASP A 760 -1.62 -18.40 22.34
CA ASP A 760 -2.93 -19.04 22.51
C ASP A 760 -4.05 -18.09 23.00
N SER A 761 -3.69 -16.93 23.54
CA SER A 761 -4.57 -15.87 24.01
C SER A 761 -5.12 -14.95 22.90
N ILE A 762 -4.70 -15.13 21.64
CA ILE A 762 -5.13 -14.32 20.48
C ILE A 762 -6.34 -14.95 19.77
N THR A 763 -7.45 -14.21 19.65
CA THR A 763 -8.67 -14.68 18.94
C THR A 763 -8.79 -14.20 17.49
N THR A 764 -7.97 -13.23 17.07
CA THR A 764 -8.02 -12.67 15.71
C THR A 764 -6.61 -12.34 15.25
N ILE A 765 -6.24 -12.75 14.04
CA ILE A 765 -5.11 -12.17 13.32
C ILE A 765 -5.67 -11.03 12.50
N GLU A 766 -5.40 -9.78 12.91
CA GLU A 766 -6.01 -8.61 12.27
C GLU A 766 -5.47 -8.32 10.85
N ILE A 767 -6.04 -7.30 10.20
CA ILE A 767 -5.75 -6.92 8.81
C ILE A 767 -4.25 -6.70 8.61
N GLY A 768 -3.66 -7.41 7.66
CA GLY A 768 -2.28 -7.20 7.22
C GLY A 768 -1.19 -7.42 8.29
N THR A 769 -1.45 -8.08 9.41
CA THR A 769 -0.49 -8.15 10.55
C THR A 769 0.90 -8.65 10.17
N PHE A 770 1.06 -9.50 9.15
CA PHE A 770 2.33 -10.00 8.59
C PHE A 770 2.53 -9.67 7.11
N ARG A 771 1.79 -8.69 6.57
CA ARG A 771 1.85 -8.28 5.16
C ARG A 771 3.27 -7.92 4.73
N GLU A 772 3.80 -8.55 3.69
CA GLU A 772 5.16 -8.37 3.15
C GLU A 772 6.29 -8.71 4.15
N CYS A 773 6.03 -9.59 5.12
CA CYS A 773 7.09 -10.38 5.77
C CYS A 773 7.63 -11.40 4.77
N THR A 774 8.48 -10.96 3.84
CA THR A 774 8.91 -11.75 2.67
C THR A 774 9.65 -13.03 3.04
N ASN A 775 10.49 -12.99 4.07
CA ASN A 775 11.30 -14.13 4.51
C ASN A 775 10.54 -15.12 5.42
N LEU A 776 9.26 -14.88 5.71
CA LEU A 776 8.50 -15.67 6.70
C LEU A 776 8.23 -17.08 6.18
N GLU A 777 8.99 -18.06 6.65
CA GLU A 777 8.89 -19.47 6.22
C GLU A 777 7.81 -20.24 6.99
N THR A 778 7.60 -19.91 8.27
CA THR A 778 6.70 -20.63 9.18
C THR A 778 5.94 -19.70 10.12
N VAL A 779 4.68 -20.06 10.40
CA VAL A 779 3.78 -19.35 11.32
C VAL A 779 3.02 -20.39 12.14
N SER A 780 3.04 -20.25 13.47
CA SER A 780 2.19 -21.05 14.36
C SER A 780 0.94 -20.27 14.76
N ILE A 781 -0.23 -20.71 14.32
CA ILE A 781 -1.54 -20.11 14.62
C ILE A 781 -2.29 -21.05 15.59
N PRO A 782 -2.76 -20.56 16.76
CA PRO A 782 -3.44 -21.39 17.75
C PRO A 782 -4.93 -21.58 17.43
N ASN A 783 -5.53 -22.62 18.02
CA ASN A 783 -6.95 -22.98 17.85
C ASN A 783 -7.95 -21.94 18.42
N SER A 784 -7.48 -20.89 19.09
CA SER A 784 -8.27 -19.76 19.56
C SER A 784 -8.61 -18.72 18.48
N VAL A 785 -7.89 -18.70 17.34
CA VAL A 785 -8.10 -17.71 16.28
C VAL A 785 -9.37 -18.00 15.48
N THR A 786 -10.41 -17.18 15.67
CA THR A 786 -11.70 -17.27 14.95
C THR A 786 -11.76 -16.46 13.66
N SER A 787 -10.77 -15.60 13.37
CA SER A 787 -10.73 -14.83 12.11
C SER A 787 -9.31 -14.42 11.69
N ILE A 788 -9.07 -14.43 10.37
CA ILE A 788 -7.84 -13.94 9.73
C ILE A 788 -8.20 -12.75 8.83
N GLY A 789 -7.59 -11.59 9.08
CA GLY A 789 -7.90 -10.34 8.41
C GLY A 789 -7.41 -10.27 6.95
N SER A 790 -7.98 -9.33 6.19
CA SER A 790 -7.57 -9.05 4.82
C SER A 790 -6.07 -8.75 4.72
N SER A 791 -5.42 -9.25 3.68
CA SER A 791 -3.97 -9.14 3.45
C SER A 791 -3.05 -9.65 4.60
N ALA A 792 -3.55 -10.40 5.60
CA ALA A 792 -2.77 -10.79 6.80
C ALA A 792 -1.36 -11.32 6.52
N PHE A 793 -1.18 -12.12 5.47
CA PHE A 793 0.10 -12.69 5.02
C PHE A 793 0.41 -12.32 3.55
N PHE A 794 -0.18 -11.25 3.02
CA PHE A 794 0.01 -10.79 1.63
C PHE A 794 1.50 -10.68 1.29
N ARG A 795 1.96 -11.40 0.26
CA ARG A 795 3.35 -11.50 -0.19
C ARG A 795 4.35 -11.98 0.87
N CYS A 796 3.94 -12.86 1.77
CA CYS A 796 4.85 -13.78 2.47
C CYS A 796 5.38 -14.84 1.49
N ILE A 797 6.31 -14.44 0.63
CA ILE A 797 6.77 -15.25 -0.53
C ILE A 797 7.46 -16.56 -0.12
N SER A 798 8.12 -16.60 1.04
CA SER A 798 8.77 -17.81 1.59
C SER A 798 7.81 -18.77 2.32
N LEU A 799 6.55 -18.39 2.57
CA LEU A 799 5.62 -19.21 3.35
C LEU A 799 5.20 -20.45 2.53
N THR A 800 5.73 -21.62 2.88
CA THR A 800 5.55 -22.83 2.05
C THR A 800 4.28 -23.63 2.36
N ASN A 801 3.82 -23.58 3.60
CA ASN A 801 2.64 -24.27 4.12
C ASN A 801 2.08 -23.44 5.28
N ILE A 802 0.76 -23.46 5.49
CA ILE A 802 0.13 -22.90 6.68
C ILE A 802 -1.01 -23.80 7.16
N THR A 803 -1.18 -23.90 8.48
CA THR A 803 -2.36 -24.53 9.09
C THR A 803 -3.27 -23.42 9.58
N ILE A 804 -4.49 -23.38 9.06
CA ILE A 804 -5.56 -22.49 9.53
C ILE A 804 -6.40 -23.30 10.51
N PRO A 805 -6.68 -22.79 11.73
CA PRO A 805 -7.44 -23.54 12.73
C PRO A 805 -8.90 -23.69 12.31
N SER A 806 -9.53 -24.81 12.69
CA SER A 806 -10.92 -25.14 12.34
C SER A 806 -11.96 -24.20 12.96
N SER A 807 -11.56 -23.42 13.97
CA SER A 807 -12.34 -22.36 14.61
C SER A 807 -12.42 -21.06 13.80
N ALA A 808 -11.59 -20.89 12.76
CA ALA A 808 -11.60 -19.68 11.95
C ALA A 808 -12.82 -19.64 11.00
N THR A 809 -13.76 -18.73 11.26
CA THR A 809 -15.00 -18.58 10.48
C THR A 809 -14.88 -17.61 9.30
N SER A 810 -13.80 -16.85 9.22
CA SER A 810 -13.53 -15.91 8.12
C SER A 810 -12.04 -15.76 7.80
N ILE A 811 -11.73 -15.62 6.50
CA ILE A 811 -10.41 -15.25 5.96
C ILE A 811 -10.65 -14.09 5.00
N GLY A 812 -10.10 -12.91 5.30
CA GLY A 812 -10.32 -11.69 4.53
C GLY A 812 -9.65 -11.65 3.15
N SER A 813 -10.07 -10.68 2.34
CA SER A 813 -9.58 -10.48 0.97
C SER A 813 -8.05 -10.39 0.90
N GLY A 814 -7.46 -11.10 -0.06
CA GLY A 814 -6.02 -11.10 -0.30
C GLY A 814 -5.16 -11.64 0.85
N ALA A 815 -5.72 -12.33 1.85
CA ALA A 815 -4.97 -12.75 3.05
C ALA A 815 -3.68 -13.52 2.76
N PHE A 816 -3.63 -14.30 1.68
CA PHE A 816 -2.45 -15.03 1.20
C PHE A 816 -2.04 -14.63 -0.22
N CYS A 817 -2.56 -13.51 -0.74
CA CYS A 817 -2.24 -13.04 -2.09
C CYS A 817 -0.73 -12.81 -2.25
N GLY A 818 -0.12 -13.43 -3.26
CA GLY A 818 1.31 -13.39 -3.53
C GLY A 818 2.16 -14.26 -2.60
N CYS A 819 1.59 -15.20 -1.84
CA CYS A 819 2.33 -16.26 -1.16
C CYS A 819 2.85 -17.30 -2.18
N THR A 820 3.79 -16.89 -3.04
CA THR A 820 4.28 -17.69 -4.17
C THR A 820 4.90 -19.04 -3.78
N GLY A 821 5.39 -19.19 -2.54
CA GLY A 821 5.93 -20.44 -2.02
C GLY A 821 4.87 -21.46 -1.55
N LEU A 822 3.61 -21.04 -1.36
CA LEU A 822 2.56 -21.77 -0.66
C LEU A 822 2.02 -22.92 -1.50
N LYS A 823 2.16 -24.17 -1.00
CA LYS A 823 1.90 -25.40 -1.79
C LYS A 823 0.58 -26.09 -1.49
N ASN A 824 0.13 -26.03 -0.24
CA ASN A 824 -1.08 -26.69 0.25
C ASN A 824 -1.71 -25.76 1.31
N VAL A 825 -3.03 -25.63 1.31
CA VAL A 825 -3.78 -24.84 2.30
C VAL A 825 -5.01 -25.64 2.73
N VAL A 826 -5.33 -25.56 4.03
CA VAL A 826 -6.55 -26.10 4.62
C VAL A 826 -7.54 -24.96 4.78
N LEU A 827 -8.76 -25.07 4.22
CA LEU A 827 -9.82 -24.10 4.47
C LEU A 827 -10.73 -24.59 5.61
N PRO A 828 -11.03 -23.74 6.61
CA PRO A 828 -11.99 -24.04 7.68
C PRO A 828 -13.44 -23.81 7.19
N ASN A 829 -14.43 -23.89 8.09
CA ASN A 829 -15.85 -23.70 7.73
C ASN A 829 -16.22 -22.22 7.47
N LEU A 830 -15.86 -21.72 6.29
CA LEU A 830 -16.12 -20.36 5.82
C LEU A 830 -17.52 -20.22 5.18
N GLN A 831 -18.15 -19.04 5.27
CA GLN A 831 -19.38 -18.72 4.52
C GLN A 831 -19.11 -18.27 3.07
N GLU A 832 -17.94 -17.70 2.84
CA GLU A 832 -17.45 -17.21 1.55
C GLU A 832 -15.92 -17.37 1.47
N ILE A 833 -15.38 -17.36 0.26
CA ILE A 833 -13.94 -17.28 0.01
C ILE A 833 -13.68 -15.90 -0.59
N SER A 834 -13.19 -14.96 0.21
CA SER A 834 -13.12 -13.54 -0.17
C SER A 834 -12.15 -13.26 -1.34
N ASP A 835 -12.37 -12.14 -2.02
CA ASP A 835 -11.63 -11.69 -3.21
C ASP A 835 -10.12 -11.80 -3.08
N ASN A 836 -9.45 -12.21 -4.16
CA ASN A 836 -7.98 -12.31 -4.26
C ASN A 836 -7.28 -13.20 -3.20
N VAL A 837 -7.98 -13.95 -2.35
CA VAL A 837 -7.40 -14.55 -1.12
C VAL A 837 -6.14 -15.40 -1.34
N PHE A 838 -6.04 -16.15 -2.45
CA PHE A 838 -4.87 -16.91 -2.89
C PHE A 838 -4.33 -16.45 -4.27
N ASN A 839 -4.70 -15.25 -4.73
CA ASN A 839 -4.18 -14.66 -5.98
C ASN A 839 -2.63 -14.73 -6.03
N HIS A 840 -2.03 -15.11 -7.14
CA HIS A 840 -0.58 -15.34 -7.29
C HIS A 840 0.04 -16.35 -6.29
N CYS A 841 -0.73 -17.30 -5.73
CA CYS A 841 -0.17 -18.48 -5.04
C CYS A 841 0.35 -19.51 -6.07
N THR A 842 1.37 -19.14 -6.82
CA THR A 842 1.88 -19.88 -8.00
C THR A 842 2.34 -21.32 -7.71
N SER A 843 2.64 -21.66 -6.45
CA SER A 843 2.98 -23.03 -6.01
C SER A 843 1.80 -23.89 -5.55
N LEU A 844 0.58 -23.35 -5.46
CA LEU A 844 -0.59 -24.04 -4.87
C LEU A 844 -1.02 -25.22 -5.75
N ILE A 845 -1.07 -26.43 -5.19
CA ILE A 845 -1.24 -27.67 -5.97
C ILE A 845 -2.72 -28.04 -6.20
N GLY A 846 -3.62 -27.66 -5.28
CA GLY A 846 -5.06 -27.92 -5.34
C GLY A 846 -5.78 -27.29 -4.16
N ILE A 847 -7.10 -27.16 -4.24
CA ILE A 847 -7.95 -26.66 -3.13
C ILE A 847 -9.29 -27.42 -3.07
N ILE A 848 -9.86 -27.54 -1.87
CA ILE A 848 -11.28 -27.88 -1.68
C ILE A 848 -12.00 -26.64 -1.18
N ILE A 849 -13.15 -26.35 -1.78
CA ILE A 849 -14.08 -25.33 -1.32
C ILE A 849 -15.01 -26.00 -0.28
N PRO A 850 -15.06 -25.55 0.99
CA PRO A 850 -15.90 -26.18 2.02
C PRO A 850 -17.41 -26.12 1.74
N GLU A 851 -18.15 -27.14 2.19
CA GLU A 851 -19.64 -27.25 2.14
C GLU A 851 -20.39 -26.08 2.81
N SER A 852 -19.72 -25.24 3.58
CA SER A 852 -20.31 -24.03 4.16
C SER A 852 -20.22 -22.81 3.25
N VAL A 853 -19.43 -22.87 2.18
CA VAL A 853 -19.17 -21.74 1.27
C VAL A 853 -20.32 -21.57 0.28
N THR A 854 -20.80 -20.34 0.16
CA THR A 854 -21.85 -19.97 -0.80
C THR A 854 -21.35 -19.13 -1.96
N ASN A 855 -20.24 -18.41 -1.79
CA ASN A 855 -19.64 -17.54 -2.82
C ASN A 855 -18.11 -17.72 -2.85
N ILE A 856 -17.54 -17.73 -4.06
CA ILE A 856 -16.09 -17.59 -4.29
C ILE A 856 -15.89 -16.19 -4.89
N GLY A 857 -15.08 -15.34 -4.26
CA GLY A 857 -14.89 -13.95 -4.66
C GLY A 857 -14.05 -13.78 -5.94
N PRO A 858 -14.19 -12.63 -6.64
CA PRO A 858 -13.34 -12.28 -7.77
C PRO A 858 -11.85 -12.50 -7.51
N TYR A 859 -11.19 -13.04 -8.53
CA TYR A 859 -9.75 -13.29 -8.55
C TYR A 859 -9.17 -14.17 -7.41
N ALA A 860 -10.01 -14.91 -6.67
CA ALA A 860 -9.63 -15.67 -5.46
C ALA A 860 -8.42 -16.61 -5.62
N PHE A 861 -8.24 -17.23 -6.78
CA PHE A 861 -7.13 -18.15 -7.11
C PHE A 861 -6.42 -17.78 -8.42
N THR A 862 -6.57 -16.57 -8.95
CA THR A 862 -5.93 -16.16 -10.21
C THR A 862 -4.42 -16.32 -10.16
N ASN A 863 -3.80 -16.76 -11.26
CA ASN A 863 -2.35 -17.00 -11.35
C ASN A 863 -1.84 -18.01 -10.30
N CYS A 864 -2.67 -18.99 -9.92
CA CYS A 864 -2.22 -20.21 -9.24
C CYS A 864 -1.72 -21.23 -10.27
N ASP A 865 -0.60 -20.93 -10.93
CA ASP A 865 -0.13 -21.66 -12.12
C ASP A 865 0.12 -23.16 -11.89
N SER A 866 0.39 -23.58 -10.65
CA SER A 866 0.56 -25.00 -10.25
C SER A 866 -0.75 -25.72 -9.90
N LEU A 867 -1.90 -25.05 -9.96
CA LEU A 867 -3.18 -25.59 -9.50
C LEU A 867 -3.67 -26.69 -10.45
N LYS A 868 -3.78 -27.91 -9.93
CA LYS A 868 -4.14 -29.11 -10.71
C LYS A 868 -5.59 -29.51 -10.58
N TYR A 869 -6.27 -29.13 -9.49
CA TYR A 869 -7.67 -29.43 -9.29
C TYR A 869 -8.32 -28.58 -8.19
N VAL A 870 -9.63 -28.40 -8.33
CA VAL A 870 -10.52 -27.70 -7.40
C VAL A 870 -11.76 -28.57 -7.22
N ILE A 871 -12.21 -28.78 -5.98
CA ILE A 871 -13.53 -29.38 -5.69
C ILE A 871 -14.47 -28.26 -5.26
N VAL A 872 -15.58 -28.08 -5.97
CA VAL A 872 -16.59 -27.03 -5.72
C VAL A 872 -17.92 -27.70 -5.36
N PRO A 873 -18.43 -27.57 -4.12
CA PRO A 873 -19.66 -28.21 -3.68
C PRO A 873 -20.90 -27.46 -4.19
N SER A 874 -22.02 -28.17 -4.26
CA SER A 874 -23.34 -27.64 -4.66
C SER A 874 -23.89 -26.47 -3.81
N THR A 875 -23.24 -26.10 -2.71
CA THR A 875 -23.59 -24.90 -1.93
C THR A 875 -23.14 -23.58 -2.58
N VAL A 876 -22.19 -23.63 -3.53
CA VAL A 876 -21.62 -22.46 -4.20
C VAL A 876 -22.59 -21.93 -5.27
N LYS A 877 -23.13 -20.74 -5.01
CA LYS A 877 -24.14 -20.05 -5.84
C LYS A 877 -23.54 -18.98 -6.74
N SER A 878 -22.32 -18.54 -6.46
CA SER A 878 -21.58 -17.62 -7.31
C SER A 878 -20.09 -17.90 -7.29
N ILE A 879 -19.47 -17.69 -8.45
CA ILE A 879 -18.02 -17.66 -8.64
C ILE A 879 -17.72 -16.30 -9.27
N GLY A 880 -16.93 -15.49 -8.59
CA GLY A 880 -16.59 -14.13 -8.97
C GLY A 880 -15.59 -14.09 -10.10
N LYS A 881 -15.69 -13.05 -10.94
CA LYS A 881 -14.93 -12.90 -12.18
C LYS A 881 -13.45 -13.24 -12.01
N GLY A 882 -12.95 -14.13 -12.87
CA GLY A 882 -11.54 -14.47 -12.93
C GLY A 882 -11.02 -15.24 -11.72
N ALA A 883 -11.89 -15.78 -10.85
CA ALA A 883 -11.49 -16.53 -9.66
C ALA A 883 -10.48 -17.65 -9.95
N PHE A 884 -10.51 -18.24 -11.15
CA PHE A 884 -9.55 -19.25 -11.61
C PHE A 884 -8.82 -18.85 -12.91
N GLU A 885 -8.71 -17.54 -13.19
CA GLU A 885 -8.00 -17.04 -14.36
C GLU A 885 -6.52 -17.47 -14.34
N ASN A 886 -6.00 -17.90 -15.50
CA ASN A 886 -4.69 -18.53 -15.71
C ASN A 886 -4.46 -19.88 -14.98
N CYS A 887 -5.47 -20.49 -14.35
CA CYS A 887 -5.37 -21.84 -13.74
C CYS A 887 -5.48 -22.97 -14.79
N ASN A 888 -4.72 -22.88 -15.88
CA ASN A 888 -4.97 -23.60 -17.14
C ASN A 888 -4.86 -25.14 -17.04
N GLU A 889 -4.18 -25.67 -16.01
CA GLU A 889 -4.05 -27.11 -15.77
C GLU A 889 -5.00 -27.66 -14.71
N THR A 890 -5.92 -26.84 -14.19
CA THR A 890 -6.89 -27.25 -13.15
C THR A 890 -8.01 -28.11 -13.71
N MET A 891 -8.27 -29.25 -13.06
CA MET A 891 -9.51 -30.04 -13.19
C MET A 891 -10.53 -29.65 -12.10
N PHE A 892 -11.75 -29.31 -12.48
CA PHE A 892 -12.82 -28.98 -11.55
C PHE A 892 -13.74 -30.17 -11.32
N TYR A 893 -14.09 -30.43 -10.06
CA TYR A 893 -15.03 -31.47 -9.66
C TYR A 893 -16.25 -30.83 -8.97
N VAL A 894 -17.45 -31.20 -9.43
CA VAL A 894 -18.72 -30.54 -9.04
C VAL A 894 -19.87 -31.52 -8.90
N ASP A 895 -20.86 -31.21 -8.05
CA ASP A 895 -21.95 -32.15 -7.75
C ASP A 895 -23.12 -32.14 -8.75
N SER A 896 -23.37 -31.01 -9.44
CA SER A 896 -24.56 -30.82 -10.27
C SER A 896 -24.24 -30.17 -11.62
N MET A 897 -25.27 -29.61 -12.27
CA MET A 897 -25.15 -28.83 -13.50
C MET A 897 -25.07 -27.32 -13.22
N GLU A 898 -25.42 -26.85 -12.02
CA GLU A 898 -25.42 -25.41 -11.71
C GLU A 898 -23.98 -24.87 -11.57
N GLU A 899 -23.08 -25.64 -10.94
CA GLU A 899 -21.69 -25.24 -10.72
C GLU A 899 -20.86 -25.39 -12.02
N ILE A 900 -21.18 -26.37 -12.88
CA ILE A 900 -20.64 -26.46 -14.26
C ILE A 900 -20.86 -25.12 -14.99
N ASN A 901 -22.08 -24.58 -14.92
CA ASN A 901 -22.40 -23.30 -15.54
C ASN A 901 -21.66 -22.13 -14.87
N LEU A 902 -21.56 -22.08 -13.54
CA LEU A 902 -20.79 -21.03 -12.83
C LEU A 902 -19.30 -21.02 -13.21
N LEU A 903 -18.70 -22.19 -13.42
CA LEU A 903 -17.31 -22.36 -13.84
C LEU A 903 -17.10 -21.99 -15.30
N CYS A 904 -17.92 -22.50 -16.22
CA CYS A 904 -17.85 -22.14 -17.64
C CYS A 904 -18.05 -20.63 -17.87
N ASN A 905 -18.98 -20.01 -17.14
CA ASN A 905 -19.19 -18.56 -17.18
C ASN A 905 -18.02 -17.74 -16.60
N ASN A 906 -17.08 -18.38 -15.90
CA ASN A 906 -15.82 -17.77 -15.43
C ASN A 906 -14.60 -18.09 -16.31
N GLY A 907 -14.80 -18.76 -17.45
CA GLY A 907 -13.72 -19.10 -18.39
C GLY A 907 -13.03 -20.43 -18.12
N SER A 908 -13.48 -21.24 -17.15
CA SER A 908 -13.03 -22.63 -17.02
C SER A 908 -13.55 -23.45 -18.21
N SER A 909 -12.64 -24.09 -18.95
CA SER A 909 -13.02 -24.89 -20.12
C SER A 909 -13.82 -26.13 -19.73
N GLY A 910 -14.90 -26.44 -20.45
CA GLY A 910 -15.83 -27.50 -20.08
C GLY A 910 -15.26 -28.93 -20.09
N ASP A 911 -14.18 -29.18 -20.85
CA ASP A 911 -13.43 -30.44 -20.83
C ASP A 911 -12.58 -30.63 -19.57
N LYS A 912 -12.35 -29.55 -18.81
CA LYS A 912 -11.69 -29.56 -17.50
C LYS A 912 -12.67 -29.72 -16.33
N ILE A 913 -13.97 -29.91 -16.57
CA ILE A 913 -14.98 -30.05 -15.51
C ILE A 913 -15.56 -31.48 -15.52
N GLN A 914 -15.64 -32.10 -14.35
CA GLN A 914 -16.15 -33.47 -14.15
C GLN A 914 -17.13 -33.51 -12.98
N LEU A 915 -18.07 -34.46 -13.00
CA LEU A 915 -18.96 -34.68 -11.87
C LEU A 915 -18.18 -35.29 -10.69
N ALA A 916 -18.54 -34.96 -9.45
CA ALA A 916 -17.86 -35.45 -8.25
C ALA A 916 -17.92 -36.98 -8.11
N SER A 917 -18.90 -37.64 -8.73
CA SER A 917 -18.96 -39.10 -8.89
C SER A 917 -17.80 -39.71 -9.69
N GLU A 918 -17.05 -38.90 -10.44
CA GLU A 918 -15.89 -39.27 -11.24
C GLU A 918 -14.55 -38.90 -10.58
N LEU A 919 -14.57 -38.39 -9.34
CA LEU A 919 -13.37 -38.06 -8.56
C LEU A 919 -12.37 -39.24 -8.52
N PRO A 920 -11.06 -39.00 -8.72
CA PRO A 920 -10.04 -40.01 -8.48
C PRO A 920 -10.09 -40.43 -7.02
N LYS A 921 -10.30 -41.74 -6.77
CA LYS A 921 -10.60 -42.32 -5.45
C LYS A 921 -9.75 -41.72 -4.33
N ILE A 922 -10.43 -41.17 -3.33
CA ILE A 922 -9.83 -40.67 -2.09
C ILE A 922 -8.98 -41.79 -1.47
N ASN A 923 -7.71 -41.50 -1.20
CA ASN A 923 -6.74 -42.48 -0.71
C ASN A 923 -5.94 -41.89 0.46
N LEU A 924 -6.25 -42.33 1.69
CA LEU A 924 -5.57 -41.92 2.91
C LEU A 924 -4.34 -42.80 3.17
N THR A 925 -3.21 -42.16 3.46
CA THR A 925 -1.93 -42.81 3.79
C THR A 925 -1.26 -42.14 4.99
N LEU A 926 -0.35 -42.84 5.67
CA LEU A 926 0.43 -42.32 6.79
C LEU A 926 1.93 -42.27 6.44
N SER A 927 2.65 -41.29 6.98
CA SER A 927 4.10 -41.12 6.77
C SER A 927 4.95 -42.32 7.22
N LYS A 928 4.44 -43.15 8.13
CA LYS A 928 5.03 -44.42 8.58
C LYS A 928 3.90 -45.43 8.79
N THR A 929 4.09 -46.68 8.38
CA THR A 929 3.14 -47.80 8.62
C THR A 929 3.56 -48.71 9.77
N THR A 930 4.81 -48.59 10.23
CA THR A 930 5.34 -49.21 11.45
C THR A 930 6.25 -48.21 12.17
N LEU A 931 6.33 -48.29 13.50
CA LEU A 931 7.14 -47.40 14.32
C LEU A 931 7.62 -48.10 15.60
N ASP A 932 8.92 -48.36 15.71
CA ASP A 932 9.52 -48.85 16.95
C ASP A 932 9.91 -47.65 17.85
N MET A 933 9.55 -47.70 19.13
CA MET A 933 9.72 -46.61 20.10
C MET A 933 10.24 -47.09 21.45
N SER A 934 10.99 -46.23 22.12
CA SER A 934 11.29 -46.32 23.55
C SER A 934 10.14 -45.77 24.40
N THR A 935 9.87 -46.34 25.57
CA THR A 935 8.93 -45.76 26.56
C THR A 935 9.28 -44.29 26.85
N LYS A 936 8.27 -43.42 26.90
CA LYS A 936 8.34 -41.93 26.99
C LYS A 936 8.84 -41.20 25.74
N GLN A 937 9.23 -41.89 24.67
CA GLN A 937 9.54 -41.24 23.39
C GLN A 937 8.25 -40.69 22.75
N THR A 938 8.39 -39.59 22.01
CA THR A 938 7.31 -39.01 21.19
C THR A 938 7.72 -38.92 19.73
N GLU A 939 6.77 -39.13 18.83
CA GLU A 939 6.94 -39.14 17.37
C GLU A 939 5.66 -38.61 16.71
N THR A 940 5.69 -38.18 15.45
CA THR A 940 4.49 -37.62 14.78
C THR A 940 4.23 -38.27 13.44
N LEU A 941 3.02 -38.78 13.26
CA LEU A 941 2.55 -39.29 11.97
C LEU A 941 1.87 -38.19 11.16
N VAL A 942 2.23 -38.10 9.89
CA VAL A 942 1.61 -37.16 8.96
C VAL A 942 0.65 -37.95 8.07
N ALA A 943 -0.65 -37.70 8.27
CA ALA A 943 -1.68 -38.18 7.36
C ALA A 943 -1.61 -37.43 6.03
N THR A 944 -1.50 -38.19 4.94
CA THR A 944 -1.55 -37.68 3.56
C THR A 944 -2.75 -38.32 2.87
N ILE A 945 -3.79 -37.53 2.65
CA ILE A 945 -4.90 -37.90 1.78
C ILE A 945 -4.51 -37.52 0.35
N LEU A 946 -4.82 -38.36 -0.62
CA LEU A 946 -4.77 -38.03 -2.05
C LEU A 946 -6.20 -38.00 -2.63
N PRO A 947 -6.50 -37.05 -3.53
CA PRO A 947 -5.61 -35.99 -4.02
C PRO A 947 -5.32 -34.92 -2.95
N LYS A 948 -4.09 -34.36 -2.98
CA LYS A 948 -3.38 -33.79 -1.81
C LYS A 948 -4.05 -32.63 -1.02
N CYS A 949 -5.09 -31.97 -1.51
CA CYS A 949 -5.75 -30.87 -0.79
C CYS A 949 -6.98 -31.30 0.04
N ILE A 950 -7.31 -32.60 0.10
CA ILE A 950 -8.30 -33.07 1.09
C ILE A 950 -7.69 -32.98 2.49
N THR A 951 -8.13 -31.97 3.24
CA THR A 951 -7.77 -31.69 4.63
C THR A 951 -8.82 -30.74 5.20
N LYS A 952 -9.28 -30.87 6.45
CA LYS A 952 -9.29 -32.03 7.36
C LYS A 952 -10.62 -32.01 8.10
N ASN A 953 -11.30 -33.15 8.15
CA ASN A 953 -11.55 -33.76 9.46
C ASN A 953 -10.97 -35.18 9.39
N VAL A 954 -9.99 -35.48 10.24
CA VAL A 954 -9.50 -36.84 10.44
C VAL A 954 -9.47 -37.16 11.93
N SER A 955 -10.01 -38.31 12.31
CA SER A 955 -9.98 -38.80 13.69
C SER A 955 -8.76 -39.71 13.88
N TRP A 956 -8.01 -39.50 14.96
CA TRP A 956 -6.95 -40.40 15.40
C TRP A 956 -7.42 -41.24 16.58
N GLU A 957 -7.10 -42.53 16.55
CA GLU A 957 -7.44 -43.48 17.62
C GLU A 957 -6.25 -44.41 17.88
N SER A 958 -6.01 -44.75 19.15
CA SER A 958 -5.11 -45.85 19.52
C SER A 958 -5.91 -47.06 19.97
N SER A 959 -5.64 -48.21 19.35
CA SER A 959 -6.19 -49.50 19.79
C SER A 959 -5.66 -49.97 21.16
N ASN A 960 -4.60 -49.35 21.69
CA ASN A 960 -4.13 -49.55 23.06
C ASN A 960 -3.42 -48.29 23.60
N PRO A 961 -4.17 -47.33 24.18
CA PRO A 961 -3.61 -46.08 24.70
C PRO A 961 -2.56 -46.27 25.81
N ASP A 962 -2.64 -47.35 26.59
CA ASP A 962 -1.70 -47.64 27.68
C ASP A 962 -0.31 -48.06 27.17
N VAL A 963 -0.21 -48.49 25.91
CA VAL A 963 1.06 -48.76 25.21
C VAL A 963 1.51 -47.55 24.41
N ALA A 964 0.61 -46.94 23.63
CA ALA A 964 0.89 -45.68 22.95
C ALA A 964 -0.38 -44.84 22.76
N SER A 965 -0.36 -43.58 23.21
CA SER A 965 -1.42 -42.61 22.97
C SER A 965 -1.16 -41.79 21.71
N VAL A 966 -2.22 -41.24 21.10
CA VAL A 966 -2.14 -40.31 19.97
C VAL A 966 -3.05 -39.11 20.23
N ASP A 967 -2.64 -37.90 19.85
CA ASP A 967 -3.44 -36.67 19.94
C ASP A 967 -4.07 -36.25 18.58
N GLU A 968 -4.89 -35.20 18.60
CA GLU A 968 -5.57 -34.65 17.42
C GLU A 968 -4.63 -34.20 16.28
N THR A 969 -3.36 -33.93 16.60
CA THR A 969 -2.35 -33.53 15.60
C THR A 969 -1.74 -34.72 14.87
N GLY A 970 -1.86 -35.94 15.43
CA GLY A 970 -1.16 -37.15 14.98
C GLY A 970 0.15 -37.42 15.71
N LYS A 971 0.40 -36.73 16.83
CA LYS A 971 1.57 -36.97 17.69
C LYS A 971 1.32 -38.16 18.61
N ILE A 972 2.22 -39.13 18.55
CA ILE A 972 2.23 -40.37 19.34
C ILE A 972 3.15 -40.18 20.56
N THR A 973 2.72 -40.70 21.70
CA THR A 973 3.58 -40.88 22.89
C THR A 973 3.58 -42.34 23.30
N ALA A 974 4.76 -42.96 23.38
CA ALA A 974 4.92 -44.32 23.90
C ALA A 974 4.84 -44.32 25.44
N ILE A 975 3.95 -45.12 26.02
CA ILE A 975 3.59 -45.08 27.45
C ILE A 975 4.06 -46.34 28.20
N GLY A 976 3.86 -47.53 27.64
CA GLY A 976 4.24 -48.81 28.26
C GLY A 976 4.69 -49.84 27.23
N GLU A 977 5.37 -50.90 27.66
CA GLU A 977 5.86 -51.96 26.75
C GLU A 977 4.70 -52.73 26.09
N GLY A 978 4.81 -52.97 24.77
CA GLY A 978 3.85 -53.75 24.00
C GLY A 978 3.72 -53.29 22.55
N THR A 979 2.58 -53.59 21.93
CA THR A 979 2.20 -53.05 20.63
C THR A 979 0.84 -52.35 20.66
N ALA A 980 0.70 -51.30 19.86
CA ALA A 980 -0.54 -50.56 19.66
C ALA A 980 -0.65 -50.15 18.19
N THR A 981 -1.80 -50.42 17.56
CA THR A 981 -2.10 -49.86 16.23
C THR A 981 -2.73 -48.49 16.41
N ILE A 982 -2.12 -47.47 15.81
CA ILE A 982 -2.68 -46.13 15.65
C ILE A 982 -3.45 -46.09 14.34
N THR A 983 -4.70 -45.64 14.38
CA THR A 983 -5.60 -45.51 13.22
C THR A 983 -5.88 -44.04 12.96
N CYS A 984 -5.86 -43.64 11.69
CA CYS A 984 -6.31 -42.35 11.20
C CYS A 984 -7.44 -42.60 10.20
N SER A 985 -8.58 -41.93 10.38
CA SER A 985 -9.78 -42.12 9.56
C SER A 985 -10.37 -40.79 9.09
N THR A 986 -10.92 -40.73 7.88
CA THR A 986 -11.62 -39.53 7.37
C THR A 986 -12.99 -39.35 8.03
N THR A 987 -13.35 -38.10 8.30
CA THR A 987 -14.59 -37.69 8.98
C THR A 987 -15.51 -36.85 8.08
N ASP A 988 -15.19 -36.80 6.78
CA ASP A 988 -16.01 -36.23 5.69
C ASP A 988 -17.08 -37.20 5.16
N GLY A 989 -17.20 -38.39 5.75
CA GLY A 989 -18.12 -39.45 5.29
C GLY A 989 -17.54 -40.38 4.22
N SER A 990 -16.31 -40.15 3.73
CA SER A 990 -15.67 -41.00 2.70
C SER A 990 -15.20 -42.37 3.20
N ASN A 991 -15.24 -42.62 4.53
CA ASN A 991 -14.91 -43.89 5.19
C ASN A 991 -13.52 -44.45 4.81
N GLN A 992 -12.52 -43.59 4.60
CA GLN A 992 -11.14 -44.00 4.35
C GLN A 992 -10.35 -44.05 5.65
N SER A 993 -9.52 -45.08 5.84
CA SER A 993 -8.70 -45.27 7.04
C SER A 993 -7.32 -45.80 6.71
N ALA A 994 -6.29 -45.32 7.41
CA ALA A 994 -4.93 -45.84 7.36
C ALA A 994 -4.38 -46.08 8.77
N THR A 995 -3.47 -47.06 8.90
CA THR A 995 -2.98 -47.55 10.20
C THR A 995 -1.46 -47.59 10.28
N CYS A 996 -0.93 -47.39 11.49
CA CYS A 996 0.48 -47.55 11.82
C CYS A 996 0.63 -48.45 13.05
N LEU A 997 1.46 -49.50 12.96
CA LEU A 997 1.75 -50.37 14.10
C LEU A 997 2.93 -49.81 14.91
N VAL A 998 2.66 -49.38 16.14
CA VAL A 998 3.68 -48.94 17.10
C VAL A 998 4.12 -50.13 17.95
N THR A 999 5.44 -50.35 18.05
CA THR A 999 6.05 -51.23 19.04
C THR A 999 6.72 -50.36 20.10
N SER A 1000 6.28 -50.43 21.36
CA SER A 1000 6.98 -49.77 22.47
C SER A 1000 7.78 -50.79 23.26
N LYS A 1001 9.01 -50.45 23.62
CA LYS A 1001 9.87 -51.23 24.52
C LYS A 1001 10.36 -50.38 25.68
N GLU A 1002 10.46 -51.00 26.85
CA GLU A 1002 10.97 -50.33 28.04
C GLU A 1002 12.47 -50.02 27.91
N VAL A 1003 12.87 -48.79 28.24
CA VAL A 1003 14.28 -48.41 28.30
C VAL A 1003 14.86 -48.87 29.62
N LEU A 1004 15.71 -49.89 29.59
CA LEU A 1004 16.60 -50.23 30.71
C LEU A 1004 17.51 -49.03 30.99
N VAL A 1005 17.18 -48.27 32.05
CA VAL A 1005 17.97 -47.12 32.49
C VAL A 1005 19.32 -47.63 32.99
N ASN A 1006 20.37 -47.37 32.20
CA ASN A 1006 21.73 -47.70 32.58
C ASN A 1006 22.20 -46.74 33.70
N GLU A 1007 22.17 -47.21 34.95
CA GLU A 1007 22.47 -46.39 36.15
C GLU A 1007 23.89 -45.79 36.15
N PHE A 1008 24.77 -46.30 35.28
CA PHE A 1008 26.17 -45.89 35.13
C PHE A 1008 26.42 -44.97 33.92
N LEU A 1009 25.37 -44.38 33.30
CA LEU A 1009 25.54 -43.42 32.20
C LEU A 1009 26.40 -42.22 32.63
N GLY A 1010 27.53 -42.03 31.94
CA GLY A 1010 28.58 -41.06 32.27
C GLY A 1010 29.82 -41.63 32.98
N ASP A 1011 29.79 -42.87 33.46
CA ASP A 1011 30.95 -43.56 34.04
C ASP A 1011 31.72 -44.28 32.92
N VAL A 1012 32.75 -43.63 32.39
CA VAL A 1012 33.45 -44.04 31.16
C VAL A 1012 34.70 -44.88 31.44
N ASP A 1013 35.15 -44.93 32.70
CA ASP A 1013 36.21 -45.83 33.15
C ASP A 1013 35.70 -47.02 34.00
N SER A 1014 34.39 -47.07 34.30
CA SER A 1014 33.71 -48.14 35.05
C SER A 1014 34.14 -48.21 36.52
N ASN A 1015 34.30 -47.06 37.18
CA ASN A 1015 34.60 -46.95 38.62
C ASN A 1015 33.35 -46.79 39.52
N GLU A 1016 32.16 -46.81 38.93
CA GLU A 1016 30.84 -46.59 39.54
C GLU A 1016 30.58 -45.13 40.00
N LYS A 1017 31.39 -44.15 39.58
CA LYS A 1017 31.26 -42.73 39.98
C LYS A 1017 31.52 -41.75 38.84
N VAL A 1018 30.45 -41.33 38.17
CA VAL A 1018 30.43 -40.23 37.18
C VAL A 1018 31.06 -38.95 37.78
N ASN A 1019 32.27 -38.59 37.36
CA ASN A 1019 33.01 -37.44 37.92
C ASN A 1019 33.95 -36.75 36.89
N VAL A 1020 34.67 -35.71 37.33
CA VAL A 1020 35.57 -34.91 36.45
C VAL A 1020 36.69 -35.74 35.77
N ILE A 1021 37.05 -36.91 36.31
CA ILE A 1021 37.99 -37.85 35.70
C ILE A 1021 37.39 -38.47 34.43
N ASP A 1022 36.11 -38.85 34.44
CA ASP A 1022 35.40 -39.38 33.26
C ASP A 1022 35.38 -38.37 32.13
N ALA A 1023 35.02 -37.11 32.43
CA ALA A 1023 35.09 -36.02 31.45
C ALA A 1023 36.52 -35.77 30.94
N ALA A 1024 37.56 -36.03 31.74
CA ALA A 1024 38.94 -35.92 31.29
C ALA A 1024 39.36 -37.09 30.39
N LEU A 1025 38.91 -38.31 30.67
CA LEU A 1025 39.18 -39.51 29.85
C LEU A 1025 38.40 -39.49 28.54
N LEU A 1026 37.11 -39.15 28.57
CA LEU A 1026 36.28 -38.92 27.38
C LEU A 1026 36.89 -37.83 26.48
N LYS A 1027 37.34 -36.70 27.05
CA LYS A 1027 38.05 -35.67 26.28
C LYS A 1027 39.32 -36.20 25.61
N LYS A 1028 40.10 -37.05 26.29
CA LYS A 1028 41.32 -37.65 25.70
C LYS A 1028 40.99 -38.65 24.59
N TYR A 1029 39.90 -39.40 24.71
CA TYR A 1029 39.41 -40.33 23.67
C TYR A 1029 38.99 -39.59 22.40
N ILE A 1030 38.17 -38.53 22.54
CA ILE A 1030 37.76 -37.67 21.41
C ILE A 1030 38.96 -37.01 20.71
N LEU A 1031 40.07 -36.81 21.44
CA LEU A 1031 41.34 -36.30 20.92
C LEU A 1031 42.34 -37.41 20.50
N ASN A 1032 41.89 -38.66 20.35
CA ASN A 1032 42.69 -39.83 19.95
C ASN A 1032 43.97 -40.07 20.80
N SER A 1033 43.92 -39.70 22.09
CA SER A 1033 45.09 -39.67 23.00
C SER A 1033 45.03 -40.67 24.16
N SER A 1034 43.88 -41.33 24.37
CA SER A 1034 43.74 -42.53 25.20
C SER A 1034 42.43 -43.27 24.86
N THR A 1035 42.27 -44.51 25.30
CA THR A 1035 40.99 -45.23 25.27
C THR A 1035 40.18 -44.98 26.54
N VAL A 1036 38.88 -44.69 26.43
CA VAL A 1036 37.92 -44.94 27.53
C VAL A 1036 37.59 -46.43 27.59
N ILE A 1037 37.10 -46.90 28.75
CA ILE A 1037 36.88 -48.33 29.02
C ILE A 1037 35.46 -48.75 28.61
N ASN A 1038 34.46 -47.89 28.88
CA ASN A 1038 33.07 -48.15 28.52
C ASN A 1038 32.54 -47.07 27.57
N LEU A 1039 32.47 -47.41 26.27
CA LEU A 1039 31.94 -46.53 25.23
C LEU A 1039 30.41 -46.39 25.28
N ALA A 1040 29.68 -47.38 25.78
CA ALA A 1040 28.22 -47.31 25.90
C ALA A 1040 27.78 -46.36 27.03
N ASN A 1041 28.58 -46.25 28.10
CA ASN A 1041 28.39 -45.22 29.13
C ASN A 1041 28.87 -43.82 28.70
N ALA A 1042 29.66 -43.74 27.63
CA ALA A 1042 30.26 -42.49 27.13
C ALA A 1042 29.45 -41.81 26.01
N ASP A 1043 28.45 -42.49 25.46
CA ASP A 1043 27.42 -41.94 24.58
C ASP A 1043 26.28 -41.43 25.47
N ILE A 1044 26.27 -40.12 25.74
CA ILE A 1044 25.41 -39.50 26.76
C ILE A 1044 24.09 -39.05 26.13
N ASN A 1045 24.10 -38.76 24.83
CA ASN A 1045 22.91 -38.37 24.09
C ASN A 1045 22.17 -39.57 23.45
N GLY A 1046 22.84 -40.71 23.25
CA GLY A 1046 22.28 -41.94 22.68
C GLY A 1046 22.29 -42.00 21.14
N ASP A 1047 23.05 -41.16 20.44
CA ASP A 1047 23.11 -41.11 18.97
C ASP A 1047 24.02 -42.19 18.32
N GLY A 1048 24.71 -42.98 19.16
CA GLY A 1048 25.62 -44.04 18.76
C GLY A 1048 27.07 -43.58 18.54
N LYS A 1049 27.43 -42.31 18.80
CA LYS A 1049 28.74 -41.74 18.47
C LYS A 1049 29.30 -40.89 19.62
N VAL A 1050 30.06 -41.53 20.50
CA VAL A 1050 30.86 -40.87 21.57
C VAL A 1050 31.69 -39.70 21.02
N ASN A 1051 31.21 -38.45 21.22
CA ASN A 1051 31.78 -37.26 20.58
C ASN A 1051 31.83 -36.02 21.50
N ALA A 1052 32.16 -34.86 20.93
CA ALA A 1052 32.31 -33.61 21.69
C ALA A 1052 31.01 -33.13 22.37
N ILE A 1053 29.84 -33.50 21.84
CA ILE A 1053 28.52 -33.23 22.45
C ILE A 1053 28.39 -34.00 23.77
N ASP A 1054 28.75 -35.28 23.78
CA ASP A 1054 28.70 -36.13 24.97
C ASP A 1054 29.64 -35.63 26.06
N LEU A 1055 30.80 -35.11 25.68
CA LEU A 1055 31.72 -34.46 26.62
C LEU A 1055 31.12 -33.17 27.24
N VAL A 1056 30.27 -32.44 26.52
CA VAL A 1056 29.56 -31.27 27.06
C VAL A 1056 28.43 -31.71 27.99
N LEU A 1057 27.66 -32.72 27.60
CA LEU A 1057 26.56 -33.27 28.42
C LEU A 1057 27.09 -33.93 29.70
N LEU A 1058 28.15 -34.73 29.62
CA LEU A 1058 28.81 -35.35 30.78
C LEU A 1058 29.30 -34.28 31.77
N LYS A 1059 29.95 -33.22 31.29
CA LYS A 1059 30.36 -32.10 32.15
C LYS A 1059 29.18 -31.39 32.80
N LYS A 1060 28.05 -31.26 32.09
CA LYS A 1060 26.83 -30.69 32.65
C LYS A 1060 26.28 -31.60 33.76
N MET A 1061 26.17 -32.91 33.52
CA MET A 1061 25.77 -33.91 34.54
C MET A 1061 26.70 -33.95 35.76
N ILE A 1062 27.99 -33.60 35.60
CA ILE A 1062 28.97 -33.48 36.69
C ILE A 1062 28.88 -32.12 37.41
N LEU A 1063 28.32 -31.08 36.78
CA LEU A 1063 28.04 -29.79 37.42
C LEU A 1063 26.68 -29.75 38.15
N GLU A 1064 25.77 -30.63 37.77
CA GLU A 1064 24.42 -30.76 38.33
C GLU A 1064 24.34 -31.81 39.47
N LYS A 1065 25.47 -32.39 39.87
CA LYS A 1065 25.66 -33.35 40.98
C LYS A 1065 26.61 -32.79 42.05
#